data_AF-A0A3D3JL31-F1
#
_entry.id   AF-A0A3D3JL31-F1
#
_cell.length_a   1.000
_cell.length_b   1.000
_cell.length_c   1.000
_cell.angle_alpha   90.00
_cell.angle_beta   90.00
_cell.angle_gamma   90.00
#
_symmetry.space_group_name_H-M   'P 1'
#
loop_
_entity.id
_entity.type
_entity.pdbx_description
1 polymer ?
#
loop_
_entity_poly.entity_id
_entity_poly.type
_entity_poly.pdbx_seq_one_letter_code
_entity_poly.pdbx_strand_id
1 'polypeptide(L)'
;MFENPAFEEIDAGDMPEDWTLMKHPRADTPEPRLRLGAPVHGGENAVQLEFGPELEWAMVEQSERKLYLPGEQYSLSFWLRSDKPARASVALMLLGGIGPGETVIEIQSREWVDVTPEWHRYSTSGTIDERGQYVIARCVVQLHTPNVTLSVDDAALVHKNPQPTDEALHPTHSVGCIRTTITPVVDGKLDDACWARAGVAGEFTSTITSPTRKPAEQTEVYLLHDDENLYLGYRCFESDLGSVKAEKHGRDPAGLWGDDCIELYLIPPDSAFPETPIVGVDYYYLVVNSIGTQGDNVGLHDVDQWTGNWTAQATREDAAWTVEIQIPLAELDARPAEGSLWKVNFTRSQKRLGENSSWAPIDVRFHDPAKFADMYFVNDRGQAALVMAAAAGRQARKVTEKWRLSLSRTADAIEQLQALADPKTADLQPRLRQTRQAIAELLDEVDAMAPRDVIAAETALDARIHAVLTDGNVLANTTAALLFAEDGRPFVLRPAPTMTNDRILPTSLATHGTAPPELTLAACPAEYESVSFVVIPSGNVENLTVKSSALVSADGVIDASAVDIKLVKCWYQGGGGWTPGGVQTVKGKALMPELLVNDDDLLRVDLEKQQNLLRVTDPQTGEMRYEDVTVKENENLTSELIIRDAPTLLPVNIPADQVRQFWVTVHVPADAAPGHYKGSLTVQCAGSAAAMLPLHLEVYPFELTPSMVEQSIFYRGVLSGSETPVVQAN
;
A
#
# COMPACT_ATOMS: atom_id res chain seq x y z
N MET A 1 -10.03 0.41 -45.14
CA MET A 1 -8.82 -0.43 -45.34
C MET A 1 -7.83 0.00 -44.26
N PHE A 2 -7.92 -0.61 -43.09
CA PHE A 2 -6.95 -0.35 -42.02
C PHE A 2 -5.69 -1.15 -42.35
N GLU A 3 -4.56 -0.46 -42.37
CA GLU A 3 -3.23 -1.03 -42.57
C GLU A 3 -2.98 -2.12 -41.52
N ASN A 4 -2.32 -3.21 -41.93
CA ASN A 4 -1.98 -4.33 -41.05
C ASN A 4 -1.20 -3.78 -39.83
N PRO A 5 -1.65 -4.02 -38.58
CA PRO A 5 -0.88 -3.58 -37.42
C PRO A 5 0.54 -4.17 -37.48
N ALA A 6 1.53 -3.41 -37.01
CA ALA A 6 2.87 -3.93 -36.86
C ALA A 6 2.83 -5.03 -35.79
N PHE A 7 3.20 -6.24 -36.18
CA PHE A 7 3.32 -7.40 -35.28
C PHE A 7 4.80 -7.65 -35.03
N GLU A 8 5.19 -7.75 -33.76
CA GLU A 8 6.55 -8.06 -33.30
C GLU A 8 6.63 -9.53 -32.88
N GLU A 9 7.70 -10.23 -33.26
CA GLU A 9 7.89 -11.64 -32.90
C GLU A 9 8.26 -11.78 -31.42
N ILE A 10 7.57 -12.68 -30.71
CA ILE A 10 7.75 -12.89 -29.26
C ILE A 10 8.01 -14.37 -28.95
N ASP A 11 8.66 -14.65 -27.82
CA ASP A 11 8.76 -16.02 -27.30
C ASP A 11 7.51 -16.40 -26.48
N ALA A 12 7.25 -17.69 -26.29
CA ALA A 12 6.05 -18.17 -25.59
C ALA A 12 5.96 -17.71 -24.12
N GLY A 13 7.10 -17.45 -23.47
CA GLY A 13 7.16 -16.91 -22.12
C GLY A 13 6.84 -15.41 -22.02
N ASP A 14 6.83 -14.70 -23.14
CA ASP A 14 6.54 -13.27 -23.24
C ASP A 14 5.09 -13.00 -23.68
N MET A 15 4.25 -14.05 -23.74
CA MET A 15 2.82 -13.88 -23.98
C MET A 15 2.17 -13.09 -22.82
N PRO A 16 1.20 -12.20 -23.08
CA PRO A 16 0.47 -11.51 -22.03
C PRO A 16 -0.18 -12.51 -21.06
N GLU A 17 -0.31 -12.13 -19.78
CA GLU A 17 -0.79 -13.01 -18.70
C GLU A 17 -2.18 -13.61 -18.95
N ASP A 18 -3.01 -12.96 -19.76
CA ASP A 18 -4.34 -13.41 -20.13
C ASP A 18 -4.35 -14.39 -21.32
N TRP A 19 -3.19 -14.67 -21.95
CA TRP A 19 -3.07 -15.57 -23.08
C TRP A 19 -2.26 -16.83 -22.75
N THR A 20 -2.61 -17.96 -23.38
CA THR A 20 -1.86 -19.20 -23.26
C THR A 20 -1.84 -19.96 -24.59
N LEU A 21 -0.67 -20.50 -24.95
CA LEU A 21 -0.52 -21.38 -26.11
C LEU A 21 -0.35 -22.84 -25.65
N MET A 22 -1.14 -23.74 -26.25
CA MET A 22 -1.01 -25.19 -26.10
C MET A 22 -0.87 -25.86 -27.47
N LYS A 23 0.02 -26.86 -27.59
CA LYS A 23 0.25 -27.60 -28.85
C LYS A 23 0.15 -29.11 -28.66
N HIS A 24 0.17 -29.85 -29.78
CA HIS A 24 0.18 -31.30 -29.76
C HIS A 24 1.31 -31.84 -28.85
N PRO A 25 1.06 -32.82 -27.96
CA PRO A 25 1.99 -33.26 -26.92
C PRO A 25 3.23 -34.05 -27.42
N ARG A 26 3.54 -34.01 -28.72
CA ARG A 26 4.73 -34.67 -29.27
C ARG A 26 5.92 -33.72 -29.15
N ALA A 27 6.97 -34.16 -28.47
CA ALA A 27 8.15 -33.35 -28.16
C ALA A 27 8.92 -32.82 -29.38
N ASP A 28 8.72 -33.40 -30.57
CA ASP A 28 9.37 -33.04 -31.83
C ASP A 28 8.57 -32.06 -32.71
N THR A 29 7.39 -31.63 -32.27
CA THR A 29 6.55 -30.69 -33.04
C THR A 29 7.04 -29.23 -32.87
N PRO A 30 7.40 -28.54 -33.97
CA PRO A 30 7.85 -27.15 -33.91
C PRO A 30 6.83 -26.22 -33.25
N GLU A 31 7.29 -25.25 -32.46
CA GLU A 31 6.45 -24.17 -31.93
C GLU A 31 5.86 -23.34 -33.10
N PRO A 32 4.61 -22.85 -33.00
CA PRO A 32 4.15 -21.78 -33.87
C PRO A 32 5.05 -20.55 -33.67
N ARG A 33 5.29 -19.77 -34.72
CA ARG A 33 5.88 -18.44 -34.49
C ARG A 33 4.79 -17.52 -33.95
N LEU A 34 5.07 -16.90 -32.81
CA LEU A 34 4.17 -15.97 -32.13
C LEU A 34 4.52 -14.55 -32.54
N ARG A 35 3.51 -13.74 -32.79
CA ARG A 35 3.70 -12.29 -32.88
C ARG A 35 2.62 -11.54 -32.12
N LEU A 36 3.01 -10.48 -31.43
CA LEU A 36 2.13 -9.58 -30.69
C LEU A 36 1.99 -8.27 -31.46
N GLY A 37 0.79 -7.72 -31.53
CA GLY A 37 0.53 -6.46 -32.23
C GLY A 37 -0.60 -5.67 -31.61
N ALA A 38 -0.74 -4.42 -32.06
CA ALA A 38 -1.82 -3.56 -31.61
C ALA A 38 -3.20 -4.12 -32.02
N PRO A 39 -4.21 -4.05 -31.13
CA PRO A 39 -5.55 -4.57 -31.39
C PRO A 39 -6.26 -3.74 -32.46
N VAL A 40 -7.07 -4.41 -33.30
CA VAL A 40 -7.83 -3.77 -34.38
C VAL A 40 -9.25 -3.43 -33.91
N HIS A 41 -9.81 -4.19 -32.97
CA HIS A 41 -11.21 -4.12 -32.55
C HIS A 41 -11.42 -3.67 -31.09
N GLY A 42 -10.46 -2.94 -30.51
CA GLY A 42 -10.62 -2.20 -29.26
C GLY A 42 -10.25 -2.94 -27.97
N GLY A 43 -9.50 -4.04 -28.08
CA GLY A 43 -8.89 -4.75 -26.95
C GLY A 43 -7.58 -4.13 -26.46
N GLU A 44 -6.82 -4.90 -25.67
CA GLU A 44 -5.45 -4.53 -25.24
C GLU A 44 -4.37 -5.04 -26.19
N ASN A 45 -4.50 -6.27 -26.71
CA ASN A 45 -3.51 -6.91 -27.57
C ASN A 45 -4.15 -7.78 -28.67
N ALA A 46 -3.44 -7.95 -29.80
CA ALA A 46 -3.76 -8.95 -30.82
C ALA A 46 -2.59 -9.93 -31.01
N VAL A 47 -2.91 -11.22 -31.14
CA VAL A 47 -1.90 -12.28 -31.30
C VAL A 47 -1.99 -12.90 -32.70
N GLN A 48 -0.83 -13.05 -33.34
CA GLN A 48 -0.64 -13.79 -34.57
C GLN A 48 0.14 -15.08 -34.33
N LEU A 49 -0.36 -16.15 -34.92
CA LEU A 49 0.22 -17.50 -34.83
C LEU A 49 0.50 -17.99 -36.24
N GLU A 50 1.77 -18.10 -36.60
CA GLU A 50 2.19 -18.68 -37.88
C GLU A 50 2.47 -20.17 -37.70
N PHE A 51 1.67 -20.99 -38.37
CA PHE A 51 1.69 -22.44 -38.22
C PHE A 51 2.44 -23.12 -39.37
N GLY A 52 3.42 -23.95 -39.05
CA GLY A 52 4.21 -24.71 -40.02
C GLY A 52 3.48 -25.94 -40.61
N PRO A 53 4.12 -26.65 -41.56
CA PRO A 53 3.51 -27.79 -42.26
C PRO A 53 3.32 -29.04 -41.38
N GLU A 54 4.11 -29.17 -40.32
CA GLU A 54 4.16 -30.36 -39.43
C GLU A 54 3.21 -30.25 -38.22
N LEU A 55 2.47 -29.14 -38.08
CA LEU A 55 1.62 -28.89 -36.93
C LEU A 55 0.19 -29.40 -37.18
N GLU A 56 -0.18 -30.52 -36.55
CA GLU A 56 -1.51 -31.15 -36.71
C GLU A 56 -2.63 -30.35 -36.03
N TRP A 57 -2.37 -29.77 -34.86
CA TRP A 57 -3.23 -28.78 -34.20
C TRP A 57 -2.43 -27.94 -33.20
N ALA A 58 -2.88 -26.70 -33.01
CA ALA A 58 -2.48 -25.84 -31.89
C ALA A 58 -3.70 -25.08 -31.38
N MET A 59 -3.63 -24.73 -30.10
CA MET A 59 -4.71 -24.13 -29.35
C MET A 59 -4.20 -22.85 -28.70
N VAL A 60 -4.84 -21.74 -29.04
CA VAL A 60 -4.62 -20.47 -28.36
C VAL A 60 -5.80 -20.18 -27.46
N GLU A 61 -5.48 -19.79 -26.24
CA GLU A 61 -6.41 -19.44 -25.20
C GLU A 61 -6.23 -17.98 -24.84
N GLN A 62 -7.33 -17.27 -24.70
CA GLN A 62 -7.37 -15.98 -24.01
C GLN A 62 -8.41 -16.07 -22.88
N SER A 63 -8.07 -15.56 -21.70
CA SER A 63 -8.90 -15.63 -20.50
C SER A 63 -9.04 -14.27 -19.82
N GLU A 64 -10.27 -13.78 -19.68
CA GLU A 64 -10.56 -12.60 -18.88
C GLU A 64 -11.22 -13.04 -17.57
N ARG A 65 -10.61 -12.69 -16.42
CA ARG A 65 -11.16 -13.00 -15.11
C ARG A 65 -11.98 -11.82 -14.58
N LYS A 66 -13.29 -12.03 -14.41
CA LYS A 66 -14.19 -10.98 -13.92
C LYS A 66 -15.25 -11.56 -12.98
N LEU A 67 -15.55 -10.83 -11.91
CA LEU A 67 -16.60 -11.24 -10.99
C LEU A 67 -17.97 -10.87 -11.59
N TYR A 68 -18.85 -11.86 -11.71
CA TYR A 68 -20.24 -11.63 -12.11
C TYR A 68 -21.19 -12.05 -10.99
N LEU A 69 -22.28 -11.31 -10.85
CA LEU A 69 -23.37 -11.62 -9.92
C LEU A 69 -24.50 -12.37 -10.64
N PRO A 70 -25.29 -13.19 -9.92
CA PRO A 70 -26.48 -13.83 -10.48
C PRO A 70 -27.42 -12.78 -11.08
N GLY A 71 -27.93 -13.04 -12.27
CA GLY A 71 -28.81 -12.13 -13.02
C GLY A 71 -28.06 -11.09 -13.86
N GLU A 72 -26.74 -10.97 -13.75
CA GLU A 72 -25.98 -10.08 -14.62
C GLU A 72 -25.87 -10.63 -16.04
N GLN A 73 -26.02 -9.72 -17.01
CA GLN A 73 -25.86 -10.04 -18.41
C GLN A 73 -24.41 -9.86 -18.83
N TYR A 74 -23.89 -10.86 -19.52
CA TYR A 74 -22.58 -10.80 -20.14
C TYR A 74 -22.70 -10.91 -21.66
N SER A 75 -21.76 -10.30 -22.36
CA SER A 75 -21.51 -10.55 -23.77
C SER A 75 -20.02 -10.75 -23.94
N LEU A 76 -19.61 -11.93 -24.41
CA LEU A 76 -18.23 -12.26 -24.75
C LEU A 76 -18.12 -12.28 -26.27
N SER A 77 -17.12 -11.60 -26.83
CA SER A 77 -16.87 -11.69 -28.26
C SER A 77 -15.41 -11.54 -28.61
N PHE A 78 -14.91 -12.38 -29.52
CA PHE A 78 -13.55 -12.30 -30.06
C PHE A 78 -13.60 -12.19 -31.58
N TRP A 79 -12.47 -11.81 -32.18
CA TRP A 79 -12.34 -11.76 -33.63
C TRP A 79 -11.26 -12.70 -34.13
N LEU A 80 -11.52 -13.32 -35.28
CA LEU A 80 -10.61 -14.26 -35.91
C LEU A 80 -10.47 -13.95 -37.40
N ARG A 81 -9.25 -14.09 -37.91
CA ARG A 81 -8.98 -14.21 -39.35
C ARG A 81 -7.78 -15.10 -39.60
N SER A 82 -7.63 -15.54 -40.83
CA SER A 82 -6.49 -16.35 -41.27
C SER A 82 -5.99 -15.83 -42.61
N ASP A 83 -4.67 -15.77 -42.83
CA ASP A 83 -4.08 -15.32 -44.11
C ASP A 83 -4.61 -16.10 -45.33
N LYS A 84 -5.07 -17.34 -45.12
CA LYS A 84 -5.72 -18.22 -46.11
C LYS A 84 -6.97 -18.86 -45.52
N PRO A 85 -7.91 -19.36 -46.36
CA PRO A 85 -9.03 -20.15 -45.87
C PRO A 85 -8.55 -21.32 -44.99
N ALA A 86 -9.03 -21.35 -43.75
CA ALA A 86 -8.63 -22.32 -42.75
C ALA A 86 -9.85 -22.81 -41.97
N ARG A 87 -9.71 -23.97 -41.33
CA ARG A 87 -10.74 -24.55 -40.48
C ARG A 87 -10.25 -24.57 -39.03
N ALA A 88 -11.02 -23.93 -38.15
CA ALA A 88 -10.77 -23.91 -36.72
C ALA A 88 -11.97 -24.49 -35.97
N SER A 89 -11.73 -25.07 -34.80
CA SER A 89 -12.78 -25.25 -33.80
C SER A 89 -12.63 -24.15 -32.76
N VAL A 90 -13.75 -23.51 -32.41
CA VAL A 90 -13.75 -22.44 -31.41
C VAL A 90 -14.67 -22.81 -30.27
N ALA A 91 -14.16 -22.66 -29.05
CA ALA A 91 -14.95 -22.76 -27.84
C ALA A 91 -14.93 -21.46 -27.04
N LEU A 92 -16.13 -20.97 -26.70
CA LEU A 92 -16.32 -19.91 -25.70
C LEU A 92 -16.85 -20.54 -24.42
N MET A 93 -16.08 -20.39 -23.34
CA MET A 93 -16.35 -21.03 -22.06
C MET A 93 -16.46 -20.01 -20.94
N LEU A 94 -17.35 -20.29 -20.00
CA LEU A 94 -17.37 -19.66 -18.69
C LEU A 94 -16.93 -20.69 -17.65
N LEU A 95 -15.90 -20.36 -16.88
CA LEU A 95 -15.37 -21.22 -15.81
C LEU A 95 -15.64 -20.57 -14.45
N GLY A 96 -15.93 -21.41 -13.46
CA GLY A 96 -16.25 -21.03 -12.09
C GLY A 96 -15.35 -21.72 -11.08
N GLY A 97 -14.98 -21.00 -10.04
CA GLY A 97 -14.26 -21.56 -8.88
C GLY A 97 -13.58 -20.52 -7.99
N ILE A 98 -13.31 -20.94 -6.75
CA ILE A 98 -12.45 -20.26 -5.78
C ILE A 98 -11.31 -21.24 -5.46
N GLY A 99 -10.07 -20.91 -5.84
CA GLY A 99 -8.89 -21.75 -5.62
C GLY A 99 -8.46 -22.59 -6.84
N PRO A 100 -7.47 -23.50 -6.68
CA PRO A 100 -6.74 -24.13 -7.81
C PRO A 100 -7.53 -25.21 -8.59
N GLY A 101 -8.86 -25.24 -8.48
CA GLY A 101 -9.73 -26.15 -9.23
C GLY A 101 -10.77 -25.36 -10.01
N GLU A 102 -10.47 -25.01 -11.25
CA GLU A 102 -11.43 -24.39 -12.18
C GLU A 102 -12.44 -25.45 -12.64
N THR A 103 -13.74 -25.17 -12.51
CA THR A 103 -14.80 -26.02 -13.02
C THR A 103 -15.48 -25.32 -14.19
N VAL A 104 -15.71 -26.04 -15.29
CA VAL A 104 -16.46 -25.48 -16.43
C VAL A 104 -17.92 -25.28 -16.00
N ILE A 105 -18.37 -24.03 -15.89
CA ILE A 105 -19.78 -23.71 -15.59
C ILE A 105 -20.61 -23.93 -16.85
N GLU A 106 -20.16 -23.37 -17.98
CA GLU A 106 -20.92 -23.42 -19.22
C GLU A 106 -20.02 -23.34 -20.46
N ILE A 107 -20.36 -24.12 -21.50
CA ILE A 107 -19.73 -24.04 -22.83
C ILE A 107 -20.81 -23.56 -23.79
N GLN A 108 -20.67 -22.32 -24.25
CA GLN A 108 -21.69 -21.64 -25.06
C GLN A 108 -21.62 -22.04 -26.54
N SER A 109 -20.44 -22.40 -27.05
CA SER A 109 -20.28 -22.91 -28.40
C SER A 109 -19.06 -23.82 -28.51
N ARG A 110 -19.15 -24.85 -29.35
CA ARG A 110 -18.00 -25.61 -29.86
C ARG A 110 -18.25 -25.86 -31.34
N GLU A 111 -18.00 -24.84 -32.13
CA GLU A 111 -18.33 -24.84 -33.56
C GLU A 111 -17.08 -25.02 -34.41
N TRP A 112 -17.23 -25.79 -35.50
CA TRP A 112 -16.26 -25.79 -36.58
C TRP A 112 -16.57 -24.61 -37.49
N VAL A 113 -15.63 -23.68 -37.60
CA VAL A 113 -15.81 -22.46 -38.37
C VAL A 113 -14.78 -22.39 -39.49
N ASP A 114 -15.24 -21.95 -40.66
CA ASP A 114 -14.37 -21.58 -41.75
C ASP A 114 -13.86 -20.16 -41.47
N VAL A 115 -12.54 -20.04 -41.32
CA VAL A 115 -11.83 -18.79 -41.07
C VAL A 115 -11.30 -18.28 -42.40
N THR A 116 -11.58 -17.01 -42.72
CA THR A 116 -11.16 -16.40 -43.98
C THR A 116 -10.17 -15.25 -43.73
N PRO A 117 -9.58 -14.65 -44.78
CA PRO A 117 -8.73 -13.46 -44.64
C PRO A 117 -9.40 -12.21 -44.09
N GLU A 118 -10.73 -12.17 -44.05
CA GLU A 118 -11.48 -11.08 -43.42
C GLU A 118 -11.69 -11.37 -41.93
N TRP A 119 -11.71 -10.31 -41.11
CA TRP A 119 -12.02 -10.43 -39.68
C TRP A 119 -13.47 -10.83 -39.47
N HIS A 120 -13.68 -11.92 -38.75
CA HIS A 120 -15.00 -12.42 -38.38
C HIS A 120 -15.14 -12.35 -36.86
N ARG A 121 -16.24 -11.74 -36.41
CA ARG A 121 -16.61 -11.70 -34.99
C ARG A 121 -17.40 -12.93 -34.62
N TYR A 122 -17.02 -13.54 -33.51
CA TYR A 122 -17.77 -14.61 -32.87
C TYR A 122 -18.16 -14.13 -31.47
N SER A 123 -19.44 -14.25 -31.13
CA SER A 123 -19.95 -13.70 -29.88
C SER A 123 -21.00 -14.61 -29.26
N THR A 124 -21.01 -14.67 -27.94
CA THR A 124 -22.10 -15.22 -27.15
C THR A 124 -22.52 -14.24 -26.07
N SER A 125 -23.75 -14.37 -25.60
CA SER A 125 -24.28 -13.58 -24.50
C SER A 125 -25.24 -14.44 -23.69
N GLY A 126 -25.22 -14.27 -22.38
CA GLY A 126 -26.06 -15.02 -21.46
C GLY A 126 -26.37 -14.22 -20.20
N THR A 127 -27.01 -14.88 -19.26
CA THR A 127 -27.27 -14.35 -17.91
C THR A 127 -26.67 -15.34 -16.93
N ILE A 128 -25.89 -14.84 -15.96
CA ILE A 128 -25.28 -15.70 -14.95
C ILE A 128 -26.38 -16.22 -14.01
N ASP A 129 -26.51 -17.54 -13.91
CA ASP A 129 -27.56 -18.23 -13.16
C ASP A 129 -27.13 -18.63 -11.73
N GLU A 130 -25.82 -18.76 -11.47
CA GLU A 130 -25.27 -19.22 -10.18
C GLU A 130 -24.63 -18.12 -9.30
N ARG A 131 -24.59 -18.38 -7.99
CA ARG A 131 -24.19 -17.46 -6.90
C ARG A 131 -22.74 -16.97 -7.01
N GLY A 132 -22.54 -15.74 -7.49
CA GLY A 132 -21.44 -14.83 -7.12
C GLY A 132 -20.03 -15.45 -7.10
N GLN A 133 -19.63 -16.10 -8.20
CA GLN A 133 -18.28 -16.66 -8.36
C GLN A 133 -17.46 -15.81 -9.35
N TYR A 134 -16.13 -15.87 -9.24
CA TYR A 134 -15.27 -15.41 -10.33
C TYR A 134 -15.63 -16.20 -11.59
N VAL A 135 -16.00 -15.50 -12.64
CA VAL A 135 -16.23 -16.10 -13.95
C VAL A 135 -15.02 -15.79 -14.81
N ILE A 136 -14.33 -16.84 -15.23
CA ILE A 136 -13.27 -16.71 -16.24
C ILE A 136 -13.93 -16.93 -17.59
N ALA A 137 -13.98 -15.87 -18.39
CA ALA A 137 -14.40 -15.94 -19.77
C ALA A 137 -13.20 -16.40 -20.60
N ARG A 138 -13.29 -17.61 -21.17
CA ARG A 138 -12.19 -18.23 -21.90
C ARG A 138 -12.56 -18.42 -23.37
N CYS A 139 -11.78 -17.83 -24.27
CA CYS A 139 -11.83 -18.10 -25.70
C CYS A 139 -10.74 -19.09 -26.06
N VAL A 140 -11.13 -20.21 -26.67
CA VAL A 140 -10.20 -21.24 -27.13
C VAL A 140 -10.36 -21.45 -28.61
N VAL A 141 -9.30 -21.20 -29.37
CA VAL A 141 -9.27 -21.45 -30.80
C VAL A 141 -8.29 -22.56 -31.10
N GLN A 142 -8.80 -23.70 -31.57
CA GLN A 142 -8.00 -24.83 -32.01
C GLN A 142 -7.99 -24.90 -33.54
N LEU A 143 -6.83 -24.69 -34.14
CA LEU A 143 -6.69 -24.70 -35.59
C LEU A 143 -6.30 -26.09 -36.11
N HIS A 144 -6.88 -26.49 -37.25
CA HIS A 144 -6.64 -27.80 -37.87
C HIS A 144 -6.13 -27.71 -39.32
N THR A 145 -5.74 -26.51 -39.78
CA THR A 145 -5.21 -26.29 -41.13
C THR A 145 -3.74 -25.90 -41.04
N PRO A 146 -2.82 -26.68 -41.63
CA PRO A 146 -1.40 -26.34 -41.62
C PRO A 146 -1.07 -25.20 -42.59
N ASN A 147 0.08 -24.55 -42.42
CA ASN A 147 0.62 -23.50 -43.31
C ASN A 147 -0.26 -22.24 -43.44
N VAL A 148 -0.88 -21.83 -42.33
CA VAL A 148 -1.67 -20.60 -42.24
C VAL A 148 -1.20 -19.75 -41.07
N THR A 149 -1.47 -18.45 -41.14
CA THR A 149 -1.27 -17.50 -40.06
C THR A 149 -2.62 -17.10 -39.51
N LEU A 150 -2.92 -17.50 -38.28
CA LEU A 150 -4.15 -17.10 -37.59
C LEU A 150 -3.90 -15.81 -36.83
N SER A 151 -4.78 -14.82 -36.99
CA SER A 151 -4.81 -13.64 -36.13
C SER A 151 -6.03 -13.73 -35.23
N VAL A 152 -5.82 -13.61 -33.93
CA VAL A 152 -6.86 -13.48 -32.92
C VAL A 152 -6.78 -12.07 -32.35
N ASP A 153 -7.91 -11.38 -32.34
CA ASP A 153 -8.05 -10.07 -31.70
C ASP A 153 -9.01 -10.22 -30.53
N ASP A 154 -8.67 -9.49 -29.46
CA ASP A 154 -9.16 -9.60 -28.09
C ASP A 154 -10.63 -10.02 -27.93
N ALA A 155 -10.87 -10.92 -26.99
CA ALA A 155 -12.17 -11.34 -26.53
C ALA A 155 -12.83 -10.29 -25.61
N ALA A 156 -13.33 -9.19 -26.16
CA ALA A 156 -14.02 -8.16 -25.38
C ALA A 156 -15.22 -8.73 -24.58
N LEU A 157 -15.12 -8.68 -23.25
CA LEU A 157 -16.18 -9.03 -22.31
C LEU A 157 -16.93 -7.78 -21.83
N VAL A 158 -18.07 -7.53 -22.46
CA VAL A 158 -18.90 -6.36 -22.13
C VAL A 158 -19.91 -6.74 -21.04
N HIS A 159 -19.73 -6.15 -19.86
CA HIS A 159 -20.74 -6.14 -18.79
C HIS A 159 -21.85 -5.15 -19.18
N LYS A 160 -23.09 -5.62 -19.30
CA LYS A 160 -24.23 -4.75 -19.63
C LYS A 160 -25.12 -4.60 -18.40
N ASN A 161 -24.79 -3.63 -17.56
CA ASN A 161 -25.73 -3.04 -16.61
C ASN A 161 -25.53 -1.51 -16.55
N PRO A 162 -26.60 -0.73 -16.23
CA PRO A 162 -26.50 0.73 -16.15
C PRO A 162 -25.52 1.12 -15.05
N GLN A 163 -24.55 1.97 -15.39
CA GLN A 163 -23.56 2.44 -14.42
C GLN A 163 -24.22 3.18 -13.26
N PRO A 164 -23.90 2.85 -12.00
CA PRO A 164 -24.05 3.77 -10.88
C PRO A 164 -23.03 4.89 -11.04
N THR A 165 -23.53 6.13 -11.07
CA THR A 165 -22.74 7.36 -11.01
C THR A 165 -22.13 7.58 -9.62
N ASP A 166 -20.90 8.12 -9.60
CA ASP A 166 -20.18 8.72 -8.45
C ASP A 166 -20.01 7.84 -7.19
N GLU A 167 -18.92 7.06 -7.12
CA GLU A 167 -18.42 6.49 -5.86
C GLU A 167 -17.52 7.49 -5.13
N ALA A 168 -18.07 8.07 -4.08
CA ALA A 168 -17.36 8.84 -3.08
C ALA A 168 -16.38 7.94 -2.30
N LEU A 169 -15.10 8.32 -2.27
CA LEU A 169 -14.16 7.89 -1.24
C LEU A 169 -14.77 8.18 0.14
N HIS A 170 -15.02 7.13 0.91
CA HIS A 170 -15.78 7.20 2.16
C HIS A 170 -15.08 8.09 3.21
N PRO A 171 -15.75 9.11 3.78
CA PRO A 171 -15.32 9.66 5.06
C PRO A 171 -15.35 8.55 6.12
N THR A 172 -14.50 8.63 7.14
CA THR A 172 -14.52 7.73 8.30
C THR A 172 -15.97 7.50 8.75
N HIS A 173 -16.46 6.26 8.65
CA HIS A 173 -17.82 5.92 9.08
C HIS A 173 -17.97 6.34 10.53
N SER A 174 -19.12 6.91 10.85
CA SER A 174 -19.34 7.48 12.17
C SER A 174 -20.79 7.49 12.57
N VAL A 175 -21.03 7.34 13.86
CA VAL A 175 -22.37 7.18 14.41
C VAL A 175 -22.46 7.76 15.82
N GLY A 176 -23.61 8.34 16.16
CA GLY A 176 -23.89 8.78 17.53
C GLY A 176 -24.52 7.65 18.33
N CYS A 177 -23.97 7.28 19.48
CA CYS A 177 -24.69 6.50 20.49
C CYS A 177 -25.55 7.46 21.31
N ILE A 178 -26.88 7.30 21.26
CA ILE A 178 -27.80 8.32 21.77
C ILE A 178 -28.21 8.00 23.21
N ARG A 179 -28.12 9.00 24.10
CA ARG A 179 -28.59 8.85 25.48
C ARG A 179 -30.10 8.56 25.52
N THR A 180 -30.48 7.53 26.27
CA THR A 180 -31.87 7.19 26.57
C THR A 180 -32.18 7.37 28.05
N THR A 181 -33.46 7.63 28.35
CA THR A 181 -34.03 7.59 29.71
C THR A 181 -35.07 6.47 29.86
N ILE A 182 -35.30 5.73 28.77
CA ILE A 182 -36.17 4.57 28.70
C ILE A 182 -35.25 3.36 28.45
N THR A 183 -35.15 2.49 29.45
CA THR A 183 -34.37 1.25 29.37
C THR A 183 -35.10 0.24 28.48
N PRO A 184 -34.47 -0.27 27.41
CA PRO A 184 -35.06 -1.33 26.59
C PRO A 184 -35.18 -2.64 27.38
N VAL A 185 -36.21 -3.41 27.10
CA VAL A 185 -36.38 -4.78 27.58
C VAL A 185 -35.65 -5.71 26.63
N VAL A 186 -34.55 -6.31 27.07
CA VAL A 186 -33.75 -7.24 26.24
C VAL A 186 -34.51 -8.56 26.03
N ASP A 187 -35.42 -8.58 25.06
CA ASP A 187 -36.18 -9.76 24.65
C ASP A 187 -35.97 -10.12 23.15
N GLY A 188 -35.11 -9.34 22.49
CA GLY A 188 -34.73 -9.50 21.10
C GLY A 188 -35.68 -8.80 20.14
N LYS A 189 -36.65 -7.99 20.62
CA LYS A 189 -37.59 -7.25 19.77
C LYS A 189 -37.29 -5.76 19.80
N LEU A 190 -37.13 -5.17 18.61
CA LEU A 190 -36.87 -3.74 18.48
C LEU A 190 -38.18 -2.91 18.46
N ASP A 191 -39.11 -3.21 19.36
CA ASP A 191 -40.44 -2.57 19.43
C ASP A 191 -40.59 -1.56 20.59
N ASP A 192 -39.61 -1.49 21.49
CA ASP A 192 -39.54 -0.48 22.54
C ASP A 192 -39.38 0.95 21.99
N ALA A 193 -40.04 1.90 22.67
CA ALA A 193 -40.11 3.30 22.23
C ALA A 193 -38.75 4.00 22.16
N CYS A 194 -37.73 3.54 22.90
CA CYS A 194 -36.39 4.12 22.88
C CYS A 194 -35.68 3.92 21.53
N TRP A 195 -35.93 2.81 20.83
CA TRP A 195 -35.26 2.46 19.58
C TRP A 195 -35.54 3.46 18.45
N ALA A 196 -36.72 4.09 18.45
CA ALA A 196 -37.09 5.13 17.48
C ALA A 196 -36.13 6.35 17.50
N ARG A 197 -35.42 6.57 18.61
CA ARG A 197 -34.49 7.69 18.80
C ARG A 197 -33.02 7.30 18.72
N ALA A 198 -32.72 6.01 18.60
CA ALA A 198 -31.37 5.48 18.60
C ALA A 198 -30.50 6.07 17.49
N GLY A 199 -29.18 6.05 17.67
CA GLY A 199 -28.27 6.19 16.55
C GLY A 199 -28.42 5.00 15.63
N VAL A 200 -28.25 5.19 14.33
CA VAL A 200 -28.39 4.09 13.37
C VAL A 200 -27.12 4.00 12.53
N ALA A 201 -26.43 2.88 12.66
CA ALA A 201 -25.37 2.44 11.76
C ALA A 201 -26.00 1.50 10.72
N GLY A 202 -26.18 1.99 9.50
CA GLY A 202 -26.71 1.22 8.36
C GLY A 202 -25.76 1.27 7.18
N GLU A 203 -26.23 0.83 6.01
CA GLU A 203 -25.45 0.78 4.77
C GLU A 203 -24.16 -0.02 4.90
N PHE A 204 -24.26 -1.21 5.50
CA PHE A 204 -23.13 -2.13 5.60
C PHE A 204 -22.57 -2.42 4.21
N THR A 205 -21.28 -2.73 4.14
CA THR A 205 -20.59 -3.13 2.91
C THR A 205 -20.04 -4.55 3.02
N SER A 206 -19.97 -5.24 1.89
CA SER A 206 -19.54 -6.64 1.77
C SER A 206 -18.03 -6.75 1.88
N THR A 207 -17.52 -7.60 2.76
CA THR A 207 -16.08 -7.71 3.04
C THR A 207 -15.34 -8.65 2.08
N ILE A 208 -16.07 -9.36 1.22
CA ILE A 208 -15.53 -10.41 0.34
C ILE A 208 -15.19 -9.86 -1.07
N THR A 209 -15.70 -8.68 -1.43
CA THR A 209 -15.76 -8.26 -2.85
C THR A 209 -15.32 -6.83 -3.13
N SER A 210 -15.60 -5.85 -2.26
CA SER A 210 -15.13 -4.46 -2.33
C SER A 210 -15.66 -3.67 -1.12
N PRO A 211 -14.89 -2.72 -0.53
CA PRO A 211 -15.37 -1.85 0.55
C PRO A 211 -16.58 -0.97 0.17
N THR A 212 -16.97 -0.92 -1.11
CA THR A 212 -18.11 -0.12 -1.62
C THR A 212 -19.35 -0.95 -1.98
N ARG A 213 -19.24 -2.28 -2.08
CA ARG A 213 -20.37 -3.14 -2.49
C ARG A 213 -21.34 -3.35 -1.33
N LYS A 214 -22.63 -3.12 -1.55
CA LYS A 214 -23.69 -3.46 -0.59
C LYS A 214 -23.87 -5.00 -0.52
N PRO A 215 -23.95 -5.63 0.67
CA PRO A 215 -24.35 -7.02 0.81
C PRO A 215 -25.78 -7.23 0.29
N ALA A 216 -26.06 -8.46 -0.11
CA ALA A 216 -27.37 -8.90 -0.57
C ALA A 216 -28.43 -8.74 0.53
N GLU A 217 -28.04 -8.95 1.78
CA GLU A 217 -28.89 -8.82 2.96
C GLU A 217 -28.33 -7.72 3.87
N GLN A 218 -29.05 -6.62 4.00
CA GLN A 218 -28.60 -5.47 4.80
C GLN A 218 -28.70 -5.72 6.30
N THR A 219 -27.95 -4.93 7.05
CA THR A 219 -27.98 -4.90 8.51
C THR A 219 -28.08 -3.46 8.99
N GLU A 220 -28.90 -3.24 10.02
CA GLU A 220 -28.97 -1.98 10.75
C GLU A 220 -28.62 -2.22 12.21
N VAL A 221 -27.84 -1.31 12.79
CA VAL A 221 -27.46 -1.34 14.20
C VAL A 221 -27.94 -0.07 14.88
N TYR A 222 -28.74 -0.24 15.92
CA TYR A 222 -29.35 0.78 16.73
C TYR A 222 -28.52 0.97 18.00
N LEU A 223 -28.11 2.20 18.30
CA LEU A 223 -27.16 2.50 19.37
C LEU A 223 -27.77 3.46 20.39
N LEU A 224 -27.86 2.99 21.63
CA LEU A 224 -28.33 3.75 22.79
C LEU A 224 -27.41 3.55 23.98
N HIS A 225 -27.41 4.49 24.91
CA HIS A 225 -26.78 4.31 26.21
C HIS A 225 -27.55 5.02 27.31
N ASP A 226 -27.36 4.60 28.55
CA ASP A 226 -27.71 5.39 29.73
C ASP A 226 -26.45 5.60 30.60
N ASP A 227 -26.63 5.86 31.90
CA ASP A 227 -25.53 6.10 32.83
C ASP A 227 -24.83 4.81 33.27
N GLU A 228 -25.43 3.65 33.04
CA GLU A 228 -24.97 2.34 33.52
C GLU A 228 -24.69 1.34 32.39
N ASN A 229 -25.36 1.48 31.25
CA ASN A 229 -25.37 0.48 30.18
C ASN A 229 -25.20 1.09 28.78
N LEU A 230 -24.53 0.32 27.92
CA LEU A 230 -24.58 0.44 26.48
C LEU A 230 -25.61 -0.56 25.93
N TYR A 231 -26.45 -0.10 25.01
CA TYR A 231 -27.48 -0.92 24.36
C TYR A 231 -27.28 -0.94 22.85
N LEU A 232 -27.35 -2.13 22.27
CA LEU A 232 -27.30 -2.34 20.83
C LEU A 232 -28.48 -3.15 20.37
N GLY A 233 -29.14 -2.70 19.30
CA GLY A 233 -30.14 -3.45 18.58
C GLY A 233 -29.61 -3.80 17.19
N TYR A 234 -29.52 -5.06 16.82
CA TYR A 234 -29.24 -5.45 15.44
C TYR A 234 -30.55 -5.85 14.77
N ARG A 235 -30.78 -5.33 13.57
CA ARG A 235 -31.79 -5.86 12.64
C ARG A 235 -31.08 -6.39 11.42
N CYS A 236 -31.10 -7.70 11.26
CA CYS A 236 -30.48 -8.42 10.17
C CYS A 236 -31.58 -8.85 9.19
N PHE A 237 -31.75 -8.07 8.12
CA PHE A 237 -32.71 -8.41 7.07
C PHE A 237 -32.34 -9.74 6.44
N GLU A 238 -33.33 -10.56 6.13
CA GLU A 238 -33.09 -11.88 5.55
C GLU A 238 -34.30 -12.30 4.72
N SER A 239 -34.09 -12.39 3.40
CA SER A 239 -35.14 -12.81 2.47
C SER A 239 -35.55 -14.28 2.62
N ASP A 240 -34.69 -15.14 3.19
CA ASP A 240 -34.97 -16.56 3.44
C ASP A 240 -34.62 -16.97 4.88
N LEU A 241 -35.50 -16.62 5.82
CA LEU A 241 -35.34 -16.95 7.25
C LEU A 241 -35.31 -18.46 7.55
N GLY A 242 -35.81 -19.30 6.64
CA GLY A 242 -35.76 -20.76 6.79
C GLY A 242 -34.34 -21.32 6.67
N SER A 243 -33.48 -20.59 5.98
CA SER A 243 -32.07 -20.96 5.75
C SER A 243 -31.10 -20.49 6.84
N VAL A 244 -31.55 -19.62 7.75
CA VAL A 244 -30.71 -19.05 8.81
C VAL A 244 -30.22 -20.17 9.71
N LYS A 245 -28.91 -20.37 9.69
CA LYS A 245 -28.21 -21.43 10.41
C LYS A 245 -27.83 -20.92 11.79
N ALA A 246 -28.26 -21.63 12.82
CA ALA A 246 -27.74 -21.43 14.16
C ALA A 246 -27.92 -22.68 15.01
N GLU A 247 -26.92 -22.96 15.83
CA GLU A 247 -26.94 -24.02 16.82
C GLU A 247 -26.72 -23.43 18.23
N LYS A 248 -27.05 -24.21 19.26
CA LYS A 248 -26.77 -23.80 20.63
C LYS A 248 -25.35 -24.18 20.99
N HIS A 249 -24.51 -23.18 21.24
CA HIS A 249 -23.12 -23.35 21.66
C HIS A 249 -22.92 -23.03 23.14
N GLY A 250 -21.72 -23.33 23.64
CA GLY A 250 -21.22 -22.70 24.88
C GLY A 250 -20.87 -21.23 24.64
N ARG A 251 -20.26 -20.56 25.63
CA ARG A 251 -19.89 -19.13 25.54
C ARG A 251 -18.59 -18.86 24.75
N ASP A 252 -18.10 -19.85 24.00
CA ASP A 252 -16.89 -19.75 23.20
C ASP A 252 -17.22 -19.19 21.80
N PRO A 253 -16.59 -18.06 21.38
CA PRO A 253 -16.78 -17.51 20.05
C PRO A 253 -16.47 -18.46 18.89
N ALA A 254 -15.52 -19.39 19.04
CA ALA A 254 -15.07 -20.24 17.94
C ALA A 254 -16.20 -21.12 17.36
N GLY A 255 -17.14 -21.55 18.22
CA GLY A 255 -18.32 -22.31 17.79
C GLY A 255 -19.34 -21.49 16.99
N LEU A 256 -19.39 -20.17 17.23
CA LEU A 256 -20.40 -19.27 16.66
C LEU A 256 -20.08 -18.82 15.23
N TRP A 257 -18.82 -18.89 14.79
CA TRP A 257 -18.43 -18.54 13.41
C TRP A 257 -19.01 -19.48 12.35
N GLY A 258 -19.48 -20.66 12.75
CA GLY A 258 -20.18 -21.60 11.88
C GLY A 258 -21.64 -21.24 11.60
N ASP A 259 -22.19 -20.24 12.31
CA ASP A 259 -23.60 -19.85 12.32
C ASP A 259 -23.82 -18.45 11.72
N ASP A 260 -25.06 -18.15 11.34
CA ASP A 260 -25.50 -16.79 11.09
C ASP A 260 -25.42 -15.99 12.39
N CYS A 261 -24.48 -15.05 12.44
CA CYS A 261 -24.16 -14.29 13.63
C CYS A 261 -23.83 -12.82 13.32
N ILE A 262 -23.98 -12.00 14.35
CA ILE A 262 -23.45 -10.64 14.39
C ILE A 262 -22.23 -10.62 15.28
N GLU A 263 -21.35 -9.67 15.02
CA GLU A 263 -20.19 -9.42 15.85
C GLU A 263 -20.06 -7.92 16.13
N LEU A 264 -19.61 -7.63 17.34
CA LEU A 264 -19.36 -6.30 17.85
C LEU A 264 -17.91 -6.22 18.31
N TYR A 265 -17.25 -5.18 17.83
CA TYR A 265 -15.87 -4.86 18.17
C TYR A 265 -15.84 -3.46 18.78
N LEU A 266 -15.23 -3.30 19.94
CA LEU A 266 -15.16 -1.99 20.60
C LEU A 266 -13.89 -1.76 21.42
N ILE A 267 -13.42 -0.52 21.40
CA ILE A 267 -12.30 -0.01 22.19
C ILE A 267 -12.77 1.26 22.92
N PRO A 268 -13.07 1.17 24.23
CA PRO A 268 -13.31 2.33 25.06
C PRO A 268 -11.98 3.06 25.33
N PRO A 269 -11.92 4.40 25.26
CA PRO A 269 -10.69 5.15 25.48
C PRO A 269 -10.19 5.05 26.94
N ASP A 270 -11.10 4.86 27.89
CA ASP A 270 -10.78 4.70 29.31
C ASP A 270 -10.34 3.26 29.67
N SER A 271 -10.33 2.33 28.71
CA SER A 271 -9.89 0.95 28.94
C SER A 271 -8.36 0.86 29.05
N ALA A 272 -7.85 -0.32 29.41
CA ALA A 272 -6.40 -0.59 29.38
C ALA A 272 -5.80 -0.57 27.96
N PHE A 273 -6.62 -0.44 26.92
CA PHE A 273 -6.21 -0.52 25.52
C PHE A 273 -5.87 0.87 24.97
N PRO A 274 -4.82 1.00 24.14
CA PRO A 274 -4.42 2.29 23.58
C PRO A 274 -5.50 2.90 22.68
N GLU A 275 -5.74 4.21 22.85
CA GLU A 275 -6.73 4.99 22.10
C GLU A 275 -6.54 4.99 20.58
N THR A 276 -5.29 4.78 20.12
CA THR A 276 -4.97 4.67 18.69
C THR A 276 -4.84 3.19 18.35
N PRO A 277 -5.92 2.53 17.86
CA PRO A 277 -5.85 1.12 17.55
C PRO A 277 -4.87 0.86 16.42
N ILE A 278 -3.88 0.03 16.71
CA ILE A 278 -3.06 -0.65 15.71
C ILE A 278 -3.44 -2.12 15.74
N VAL A 279 -3.34 -2.82 14.61
CA VAL A 279 -3.52 -4.28 14.58
C VAL A 279 -2.63 -4.91 15.66
N GLY A 280 -3.15 -5.85 16.45
CA GLY A 280 -2.45 -6.45 17.59
C GLY A 280 -2.68 -5.75 18.93
N VAL A 281 -3.44 -4.65 18.95
CA VAL A 281 -4.05 -4.10 20.15
C VAL A 281 -5.25 -4.95 20.54
N ASP A 282 -5.41 -5.14 21.83
CA ASP A 282 -6.59 -5.75 22.43
C ASP A 282 -7.82 -4.85 22.32
N TYR A 283 -8.96 -5.49 22.11
CA TYR A 283 -10.27 -4.86 22.02
C TYR A 283 -11.30 -5.85 22.52
N TYR A 284 -12.44 -5.35 22.99
CA TYR A 284 -13.54 -6.22 23.34
C TYR A 284 -14.20 -6.74 22.06
N TYR A 285 -14.40 -8.05 22.02
CA TYR A 285 -15.03 -8.76 20.93
C TYR A 285 -16.22 -9.57 21.47
N LEU A 286 -17.40 -9.30 20.96
CA LEU A 286 -18.64 -9.96 21.33
C LEU A 286 -19.30 -10.53 20.06
N VAL A 287 -19.82 -11.74 20.15
CA VAL A 287 -20.53 -12.42 19.06
C VAL A 287 -21.86 -12.95 19.56
N VAL A 288 -22.91 -12.81 18.74
CA VAL A 288 -24.23 -13.37 19.02
C VAL A 288 -24.78 -14.04 17.76
N ASN A 289 -25.17 -15.31 17.85
CA ASN A 289 -25.85 -15.96 16.72
C ASN A 289 -27.36 -15.64 16.69
N SER A 290 -28.02 -16.00 15.59
CA SER A 290 -29.44 -15.69 15.33
C SER A 290 -30.46 -16.34 16.28
N ILE A 291 -30.02 -17.11 17.27
CA ILE A 291 -30.87 -17.65 18.36
C ILE A 291 -30.45 -17.14 19.75
N GLY A 292 -29.56 -16.15 19.81
CA GLY A 292 -29.16 -15.47 21.05
C GLY A 292 -28.05 -16.17 21.84
N THR A 293 -27.33 -17.12 21.23
CA THR A 293 -26.14 -17.69 21.88
C THR A 293 -25.02 -16.67 21.87
N GLN A 294 -24.44 -16.39 23.04
CA GLN A 294 -23.40 -15.39 23.26
C GLN A 294 -22.02 -16.02 23.24
N GLY A 295 -21.04 -15.30 22.71
CA GLY A 295 -19.62 -15.57 22.94
C GLY A 295 -18.87 -14.25 23.07
N ASP A 296 -17.77 -14.24 23.81
CA ASP A 296 -16.94 -13.06 24.02
C ASP A 296 -15.46 -13.42 24.13
N ASN A 297 -14.60 -12.45 23.80
CA ASN A 297 -13.16 -12.52 24.04
C ASN A 297 -12.54 -11.11 24.02
N VAL A 298 -11.23 -11.04 24.22
CA VAL A 298 -10.41 -9.86 23.94
C VAL A 298 -9.41 -10.17 22.82
N GLY A 299 -9.37 -9.31 21.80
CA GLY A 299 -8.42 -9.41 20.69
C GLY A 299 -8.52 -10.71 19.87
N LEU A 300 -7.36 -11.16 19.36
CA LEU A 300 -7.18 -12.45 18.65
C LEU A 300 -6.40 -13.46 19.51
N HIS A 301 -6.37 -13.27 20.83
CA HIS A 301 -5.62 -14.14 21.73
C HIS A 301 -6.29 -15.51 21.91
N ASP A 302 -5.56 -16.46 22.51
CA ASP A 302 -6.11 -17.75 22.96
C ASP A 302 -7.47 -17.53 23.65
N VAL A 303 -8.45 -18.38 23.35
CA VAL A 303 -9.79 -18.35 23.96
C VAL A 303 -9.70 -18.31 25.50
N ASP A 304 -10.61 -17.58 26.15
CA ASP A 304 -10.78 -17.42 27.63
C ASP A 304 -10.09 -16.24 28.35
N GLN A 305 -9.72 -15.14 27.65
CA GLN A 305 -9.07 -14.00 28.34
C GLN A 305 -10.03 -13.02 29.03
N TRP A 306 -11.29 -12.96 28.60
CA TRP A 306 -12.32 -12.12 29.21
C TRP A 306 -13.68 -12.75 29.02
N THR A 307 -14.50 -12.70 30.08
CA THR A 307 -15.90 -13.12 30.01
C THR A 307 -16.77 -12.11 30.76
N GLY A 308 -17.38 -11.20 30.00
CA GLY A 308 -18.17 -10.11 30.58
C GLY A 308 -19.59 -10.53 30.97
N ASN A 309 -20.16 -9.88 31.99
CA ASN A 309 -21.55 -10.06 32.40
C ASN A 309 -22.53 -9.19 31.57
N TRP A 310 -22.55 -9.41 30.26
CA TRP A 310 -23.49 -8.79 29.33
C TRP A 310 -24.56 -9.79 28.89
N THR A 311 -25.72 -9.29 28.44
CA THR A 311 -26.87 -10.10 28.04
C THR A 311 -27.30 -9.79 26.62
N ALA A 312 -27.69 -10.82 25.88
CA ALA A 312 -28.34 -10.67 24.58
C ALA A 312 -29.52 -11.63 24.42
N GLN A 313 -30.50 -11.22 23.61
CA GLN A 313 -31.62 -12.05 23.16
C GLN A 313 -31.83 -11.84 21.68
N ALA A 314 -32.22 -12.91 20.97
CA ALA A 314 -32.53 -12.84 19.54
C ALA A 314 -33.96 -13.32 19.27
N THR A 315 -34.63 -12.65 18.34
CA THR A 315 -35.97 -13.01 17.88
C THR A 315 -36.01 -13.05 16.36
N ARG A 316 -36.84 -13.92 15.79
CA ARG A 316 -37.14 -13.91 14.35
C ARG A 316 -38.42 -13.10 14.10
N GLU A 317 -38.35 -12.15 13.17
CA GLU A 317 -39.47 -11.40 12.61
C GLU A 317 -39.85 -12.00 11.24
N ASP A 318 -40.76 -11.36 10.48
CA ASP A 318 -41.20 -11.87 9.17
C ASP A 318 -40.14 -11.73 8.06
N ALA A 319 -39.30 -10.70 8.12
CA ALA A 319 -38.32 -10.35 7.08
C ALA A 319 -36.90 -10.11 7.63
N ALA A 320 -36.70 -10.38 8.91
CA ALA A 320 -35.44 -10.16 9.60
C ALA A 320 -35.33 -11.08 10.82
N TRP A 321 -34.12 -11.22 11.33
CA TRP A 321 -33.91 -11.61 12.72
C TRP A 321 -33.24 -10.45 13.43
N THR A 322 -33.60 -10.29 14.69
CA THR A 322 -33.20 -9.15 15.52
C THR A 322 -32.44 -9.65 16.74
N VAL A 323 -31.51 -8.84 17.22
CA VAL A 323 -30.77 -9.07 18.47
C VAL A 323 -30.84 -7.81 19.30
N GLU A 324 -31.15 -7.94 20.58
CA GLU A 324 -30.94 -6.87 21.56
C GLU A 324 -29.81 -7.27 22.48
N ILE A 325 -28.91 -6.32 22.77
CA ILE A 325 -27.72 -6.50 23.59
C ILE A 325 -27.72 -5.39 24.64
N GLN A 326 -27.49 -5.78 25.90
CA GLN A 326 -27.19 -4.87 27.00
C GLN A 326 -25.82 -5.21 27.57
N ILE A 327 -24.93 -4.22 27.58
CA ILE A 327 -23.57 -4.31 28.10
C ILE A 327 -23.43 -3.31 29.25
N PRO A 328 -23.28 -3.75 30.50
CA PRO A 328 -22.97 -2.83 31.59
C PRO A 328 -21.63 -2.14 31.32
N LEU A 329 -21.59 -0.81 31.40
CA LEU A 329 -20.38 -0.01 31.10
C LEU A 329 -19.21 -0.37 32.03
N ALA A 330 -19.51 -0.84 33.24
CA ALA A 330 -18.52 -1.33 34.20
C ALA A 330 -17.78 -2.59 33.72
N GLU A 331 -18.38 -3.44 32.88
CA GLU A 331 -17.71 -4.61 32.30
C GLU A 331 -16.63 -4.23 31.28
N LEU A 332 -16.68 -3.00 30.80
CA LEU A 332 -15.74 -2.42 29.83
C LEU A 332 -14.76 -1.44 30.49
N ASP A 333 -14.79 -1.31 31.82
CA ASP A 333 -14.08 -0.28 32.60
C ASP A 333 -14.34 1.15 32.10
N ALA A 334 -15.50 1.40 31.49
CA ALA A 334 -15.76 2.64 30.77
C ALA A 334 -16.78 3.54 31.48
N ARG A 335 -16.60 4.86 31.37
CA ARG A 335 -17.56 5.88 31.85
C ARG A 335 -17.70 7.01 30.84
N PRO A 336 -18.39 6.77 29.72
CA PRO A 336 -18.42 7.71 28.60
C PRO A 336 -19.07 9.03 29.01
N ALA A 337 -18.31 10.12 28.90
CA ALA A 337 -18.84 11.46 29.00
C ALA A 337 -19.56 11.87 27.70
N GLU A 338 -20.43 12.88 27.76
CA GLU A 338 -20.99 13.49 26.55
C GLU A 338 -19.86 13.98 25.63
N GLY A 339 -19.95 13.62 24.35
CA GLY A 339 -18.95 13.89 23.32
C GLY A 339 -17.76 12.93 23.30
N SER A 340 -17.68 11.96 24.22
CA SER A 340 -16.63 10.94 24.21
C SER A 340 -16.69 10.07 22.95
N LEU A 341 -15.52 9.62 22.50
CA LEU A 341 -15.32 8.84 21.28
C LEU A 341 -14.87 7.43 21.63
N TRP A 342 -15.55 6.42 21.09
CA TRP A 342 -15.11 5.02 21.09
C TRP A 342 -14.82 4.57 19.66
N LYS A 343 -13.87 3.66 19.51
CA LYS A 343 -13.64 2.97 18.24
C LYS A 343 -14.48 1.71 18.19
N VAL A 344 -15.26 1.53 17.13
CA VAL A 344 -16.16 0.37 16.98
C VAL A 344 -16.15 -0.20 15.57
N ASN A 345 -16.52 -1.47 15.45
CA ASN A 345 -17.07 -1.99 14.21
C ASN A 345 -18.23 -2.95 14.51
N PHE A 346 -19.19 -2.98 13.59
CA PHE A 346 -20.34 -3.85 13.63
C PHE A 346 -20.29 -4.73 12.40
N THR A 347 -20.44 -6.04 12.57
CA THR A 347 -20.34 -6.98 11.45
C THR A 347 -21.45 -8.02 11.50
N ARG A 348 -21.69 -8.63 10.34
CA ARG A 348 -22.59 -9.77 10.19
C ARG A 348 -21.92 -10.83 9.32
N SER A 349 -22.00 -12.06 9.79
CA SER A 349 -21.52 -13.25 9.09
C SER A 349 -22.74 -14.07 8.65
N GLN A 350 -23.01 -14.10 7.35
CA GLN A 350 -24.21 -14.73 6.78
C GLN A 350 -23.84 -16.03 6.07
N LYS A 351 -24.51 -17.14 6.39
CA LYS A 351 -24.09 -18.47 5.95
C LYS A 351 -24.79 -18.97 4.70
N ARG A 352 -26.05 -18.62 4.45
CA ARG A 352 -26.78 -19.05 3.23
C ARG A 352 -26.05 -18.64 1.95
N LEU A 353 -25.61 -17.38 1.86
CA LEU A 353 -24.93 -16.79 0.72
C LEU A 353 -23.41 -16.77 0.90
N GLY A 354 -22.91 -17.15 2.08
CA GLY A 354 -21.48 -17.07 2.40
C GLY A 354 -20.96 -15.64 2.38
N GLU A 355 -21.79 -14.66 2.77
CA GLU A 355 -21.47 -13.24 2.70
C GLU A 355 -21.16 -12.67 4.09
N ASN A 356 -20.00 -12.05 4.21
CA ASN A 356 -19.61 -11.26 5.37
C ASN A 356 -19.80 -9.78 5.04
N SER A 357 -20.30 -9.02 6.02
CA SER A 357 -20.51 -7.59 5.88
C SER A 357 -20.12 -6.83 7.14
N SER A 358 -19.69 -5.59 6.98
CA SER A 358 -19.28 -4.71 8.07
C SER A 358 -19.80 -3.29 7.86
N TRP A 359 -20.02 -2.57 8.95
CA TRP A 359 -20.41 -1.17 8.90
C TRP A 359 -19.24 -0.26 8.56
N ALA A 360 -18.13 -0.37 9.27
CA ALA A 360 -16.88 0.24 8.84
C ALA A 360 -16.25 -0.66 7.77
N PRO A 361 -16.00 -0.18 6.53
CA PRO A 361 -15.49 -1.02 5.46
C PRO A 361 -14.12 -1.60 5.80
N ILE A 362 -13.97 -2.90 5.55
CA ILE A 362 -12.72 -3.64 5.75
C ILE A 362 -12.37 -4.41 4.49
N ASP A 363 -11.07 -4.53 4.24
CA ASP A 363 -10.54 -5.08 2.98
C ASP A 363 -10.14 -6.56 3.10
N VAL A 364 -9.94 -7.08 4.33
CA VAL A 364 -9.32 -8.41 4.55
C VAL A 364 -10.04 -9.25 5.61
N ARG A 365 -10.25 -8.73 6.83
CA ARG A 365 -10.81 -9.49 7.98
C ARG A 365 -11.50 -8.57 9.00
N PHE A 366 -12.47 -9.09 9.76
CA PHE A 366 -13.19 -8.35 10.82
C PHE A 366 -12.29 -7.85 11.96
N HIS A 367 -11.32 -8.68 12.37
CA HIS A 367 -10.34 -8.37 13.41
C HIS A 367 -9.22 -7.42 12.90
N ASP A 368 -9.62 -6.18 12.58
CA ASP A 368 -8.73 -5.09 12.14
C ASP A 368 -9.08 -3.78 12.87
N PRO A 369 -8.54 -3.57 14.09
CA PRO A 369 -8.91 -2.42 14.91
C PRO A 369 -8.48 -1.09 14.29
N ALA A 370 -7.52 -1.08 13.35
CA ALA A 370 -7.13 0.12 12.61
C ALA A 370 -8.22 0.63 11.66
N LYS A 371 -9.19 -0.23 11.31
CA LYS A 371 -10.35 0.09 10.47
C LYS A 371 -11.61 0.40 11.27
N PHE A 372 -11.56 0.37 12.60
CA PHE A 372 -12.71 0.70 13.42
C PHE A 372 -13.10 2.17 13.24
N ALA A 373 -14.41 2.36 13.12
CA ALA A 373 -15.08 3.63 12.92
C ALA A 373 -15.34 4.35 14.24
N ASP A 374 -15.77 5.59 14.14
CA ASP A 374 -15.99 6.45 15.30
C ASP A 374 -17.44 6.34 15.82
N MET A 375 -17.60 6.01 17.10
CA MET A 375 -18.87 6.11 17.83
C MET A 375 -18.81 7.21 18.88
N TYR A 376 -19.73 8.18 18.82
CA TYR A 376 -19.76 9.32 19.75
C TYR A 376 -20.95 9.24 20.71
N PHE A 377 -20.71 9.39 22.00
CA PHE A 377 -21.79 9.43 23.01
C PHE A 377 -22.41 10.82 23.03
N VAL A 378 -23.71 10.93 22.74
CA VAL A 378 -24.39 12.24 22.59
C VAL A 378 -25.83 12.17 23.10
N ASN A 379 -26.42 13.31 23.47
CA ASN A 379 -27.79 13.33 24.02
C ASN A 379 -28.88 13.21 22.94
N ASP A 380 -28.59 13.65 21.70
CA ASP A 380 -29.54 13.57 20.59
C ASP A 380 -28.85 13.52 19.21
N ARG A 381 -29.63 13.19 18.18
CA ARG A 381 -29.15 13.06 16.79
C ARG A 381 -28.64 14.38 16.19
N GLY A 382 -29.14 15.53 16.66
CA GLY A 382 -28.65 16.84 16.23
C GLY A 382 -27.24 17.12 16.75
N GLN A 383 -26.98 16.81 18.02
CA GLN A 383 -25.63 16.86 18.60
C GLN A 383 -24.66 15.90 17.89
N ALA A 384 -25.11 14.70 17.52
CA ALA A 384 -24.30 13.74 16.75
C ALA A 384 -23.71 14.39 15.48
N ALA A 385 -24.55 15.06 14.69
CA ALA A 385 -24.12 15.73 13.46
C ALA A 385 -23.08 16.84 13.70
N LEU A 386 -23.21 17.60 14.79
CA LEU A 386 -22.27 18.64 15.18
C LEU A 386 -20.90 18.07 15.57
N VAL A 387 -20.88 17.02 16.39
CA VAL A 387 -19.63 16.35 16.81
C VAL A 387 -18.92 15.75 15.61
N MET A 388 -19.68 15.14 14.69
CA MET A 388 -19.11 14.60 13.45
C MET A 388 -18.51 15.65 12.54
N ALA A 389 -19.22 16.76 12.34
CA ALA A 389 -18.70 17.88 11.55
C ALA A 389 -17.40 18.44 12.16
N ALA A 390 -17.32 18.51 13.50
CA ALA A 390 -16.12 18.95 14.20
C ALA A 390 -14.93 17.96 14.02
N ALA A 391 -15.19 16.66 14.02
CA ALA A 391 -14.17 15.63 13.78
C ALA A 391 -13.62 15.67 12.35
N ALA A 392 -14.50 15.75 11.35
CA ALA A 392 -14.11 15.95 9.95
C ALA A 392 -13.30 17.26 9.78
N GLY A 393 -13.71 18.32 10.48
CA GLY A 393 -12.96 19.59 10.55
C GLY A 393 -11.53 19.43 11.06
N ARG A 394 -11.33 18.67 12.14
CA ARG A 394 -9.99 18.41 12.70
C ARG A 394 -9.12 17.60 11.73
N GLN A 395 -9.66 16.55 11.13
CA GLN A 395 -8.92 15.71 10.18
C GLN A 395 -8.53 16.50 8.93
N ALA A 396 -9.46 17.22 8.33
CA ALA A 396 -9.20 18.07 7.18
C ALA A 396 -8.14 19.14 7.50
N ARG A 397 -8.19 19.73 8.70
CA ARG A 397 -7.17 20.69 9.15
C ARG A 397 -5.77 20.06 9.21
N LYS A 398 -5.63 18.87 9.77
CA LYS A 398 -4.35 18.15 9.85
C LYS A 398 -3.75 17.89 8.46
N VAL A 399 -4.57 17.40 7.53
CA VAL A 399 -4.16 17.11 6.15
C VAL A 399 -3.77 18.41 5.42
N THR A 400 -4.61 19.43 5.48
CA THR A 400 -4.34 20.71 4.80
C THR A 400 -3.16 21.47 5.41
N GLU A 401 -2.92 21.40 6.73
CA GLU A 401 -1.72 21.97 7.36
C GLU A 401 -0.43 21.31 6.83
N LYS A 402 -0.42 19.99 6.64
CA LYS A 402 0.71 19.27 6.02
C LYS A 402 0.96 19.76 4.59
N TRP A 403 -0.09 19.89 3.78
CA TRP A 403 0.01 20.40 2.41
C TRP A 403 0.55 21.82 2.36
N ARG A 404 -0.06 22.72 3.14
CA ARG A 404 0.37 24.12 3.25
C ARG A 404 1.83 24.23 3.63
N LEU A 405 2.25 23.51 4.66
CA LEU A 405 3.63 23.54 5.13
C LEU A 405 4.62 23.15 4.02
N SER A 406 4.35 22.05 3.31
CA SER A 406 5.23 21.60 2.22
C SER A 406 5.23 22.55 1.02
N LEU A 407 4.04 23.01 0.58
CA LEU A 407 3.89 23.96 -0.52
C LEU A 407 4.56 25.30 -0.23
N SER A 408 4.31 25.88 0.96
CA SER A 408 4.93 27.13 1.39
C SER A 408 6.44 27.02 1.50
N ARG A 409 6.98 25.93 2.07
CA ARG A 409 8.45 25.70 2.14
C ARG A 409 9.10 25.78 0.76
N THR A 410 8.53 25.11 -0.24
CA THR A 410 9.07 25.13 -1.62
C THR A 410 8.87 26.49 -2.30
N ALA A 411 7.70 27.12 -2.12
CA ALA A 411 7.43 28.45 -2.66
C ALA A 411 8.41 29.51 -2.11
N ASP A 412 8.65 29.51 -0.80
CA ASP A 412 9.57 30.44 -0.14
C ASP A 412 11.00 30.24 -0.63
N ALA A 413 11.45 28.99 -0.78
CA ALA A 413 12.76 28.68 -1.32
C ALA A 413 12.91 29.20 -2.77
N ILE A 414 11.90 28.96 -3.61
CA ILE A 414 11.88 29.47 -4.99
C ILE A 414 11.91 31.00 -5.00
N GLU A 415 11.11 31.67 -4.17
CA GLU A 415 11.06 33.13 -4.07
C GLU A 415 12.42 33.73 -3.66
N GLN A 416 13.06 33.17 -2.64
CA GLN A 416 14.38 33.63 -2.20
C GLN A 416 15.43 33.49 -3.31
N LEU A 417 15.41 32.38 -4.05
CA LEU A 417 16.34 32.14 -5.16
C LEU A 417 16.04 33.05 -6.37
N GLN A 418 14.77 33.30 -6.67
CA GLN A 418 14.35 34.24 -7.70
C GLN A 418 14.82 35.67 -7.42
N ALA A 419 14.76 36.09 -6.16
CA ALA A 419 15.15 37.45 -5.75
C ALA A 419 16.63 37.77 -5.98
N LEU A 420 17.50 36.76 -6.10
CA LEU A 420 18.93 36.95 -6.35
C LEU A 420 19.25 37.39 -7.78
N ALA A 421 18.37 37.06 -8.75
CA ALA A 421 18.45 37.53 -10.14
C ALA A 421 19.83 37.37 -10.84
N ASP A 422 20.52 36.25 -10.59
CA ASP A 422 21.86 36.00 -11.12
C ASP A 422 21.85 35.44 -12.56
N PRO A 423 22.75 35.90 -13.46
CA PRO A 423 22.87 35.39 -14.83
C PRO A 423 23.02 33.87 -14.94
N LYS A 424 23.64 33.20 -13.95
CA LYS A 424 23.79 31.73 -13.92
C LYS A 424 22.46 30.98 -13.91
N THR A 425 21.37 31.65 -13.52
CA THR A 425 20.04 31.04 -13.36
C THR A 425 19.02 31.56 -14.38
N ALA A 426 19.45 32.39 -15.35
CA ALA A 426 18.55 33.08 -16.28
C ALA A 426 17.58 32.12 -17.00
N ASP A 427 18.06 30.96 -17.44
CA ASP A 427 17.27 29.95 -18.15
C ASP A 427 16.25 29.23 -17.24
N LEU A 428 16.45 29.25 -15.92
CA LEU A 428 15.54 28.64 -14.94
C LEU A 428 14.46 29.60 -14.46
N GLN A 429 14.64 30.92 -14.61
CA GLN A 429 13.71 31.94 -14.13
C GLN A 429 12.27 31.79 -14.63
N PRO A 430 11.99 31.44 -15.91
CA PRO A 430 10.62 31.19 -16.36
C PRO A 430 9.97 30.01 -15.64
N ARG A 431 10.70 28.91 -15.47
CA ARG A 431 10.21 27.71 -14.77
C ARG A 431 9.96 28.00 -13.30
N LEU A 432 10.86 28.73 -12.64
CA LEU A 432 10.68 29.13 -11.23
C LEU A 432 9.39 29.94 -11.04
N ARG A 433 9.08 30.86 -11.97
CA ARG A 433 7.82 31.64 -11.92
C ARG A 433 6.59 30.75 -12.13
N GLN A 434 6.64 29.86 -13.12
CA GLN A 434 5.55 28.95 -13.41
C GLN A 434 5.26 28.01 -12.23
N THR A 435 6.30 27.41 -11.64
CA THR A 435 6.14 26.52 -10.48
C THR A 435 5.61 27.27 -9.27
N ARG A 436 6.12 28.47 -8.97
CA ARG A 436 5.58 29.30 -7.87
C ARG A 436 4.11 29.65 -8.08
N GLN A 437 3.70 29.95 -9.32
CA GLN A 437 2.30 30.20 -9.66
C GLN A 437 1.44 28.94 -9.45
N ALA A 438 1.90 27.77 -9.90
CA ALA A 438 1.20 26.51 -9.68
C ALA A 438 1.05 26.16 -8.19
N ILE A 439 2.08 26.44 -7.38
CA ILE A 439 2.01 26.28 -5.92
C ILE A 439 0.98 27.23 -5.31
N ALA A 440 0.95 28.50 -5.75
CA ALA A 440 -0.03 29.47 -5.27
C ALA A 440 -1.47 29.05 -5.61
N GLU A 441 -1.71 28.54 -6.82
CA GLU A 441 -3.01 28.02 -7.25
C GLU A 441 -3.45 26.82 -6.40
N LEU A 442 -2.54 25.91 -6.07
CA LEU A 442 -2.83 24.78 -5.16
C LEU A 442 -3.12 25.24 -3.73
N LEU A 443 -2.39 26.25 -3.22
CA LEU A 443 -2.67 26.83 -1.90
C LEU A 443 -4.06 27.47 -1.85
N ASP A 444 -4.41 28.26 -2.88
CA ASP A 444 -5.74 28.87 -3.00
C ASP A 444 -6.85 27.81 -3.12
N GLU A 445 -6.61 26.72 -3.87
CA GLU A 445 -7.52 25.57 -3.94
C GLU A 445 -7.73 24.95 -2.55
N VAL A 446 -6.64 24.60 -1.86
CA VAL A 446 -6.67 24.00 -0.51
C VAL A 446 -7.37 24.90 0.51
N ASP A 447 -7.17 26.22 0.44
CA ASP A 447 -7.76 27.19 1.35
C ASP A 447 -9.25 27.42 1.11
N ALA A 448 -9.74 27.19 -0.11
CA ALA A 448 -11.15 27.34 -0.45
C ALA A 448 -12.00 26.09 -0.14
N MET A 449 -11.39 24.93 0.13
CA MET A 449 -12.11 23.66 0.32
C MET A 449 -12.84 23.57 1.66
N ALA A 450 -14.08 23.06 1.63
CA ALA A 450 -14.77 22.67 2.85
C ALA A 450 -14.16 21.37 3.43
N PRO A 451 -14.17 21.15 4.76
CA PRO A 451 -13.53 19.99 5.37
C PRO A 451 -13.92 18.62 4.79
N ARG A 452 -15.19 18.45 4.41
CA ARG A 452 -15.67 17.20 3.79
C ARG A 452 -15.06 16.96 2.40
N ASP A 453 -14.84 18.03 1.64
CA ASP A 453 -14.33 17.96 0.27
C ASP A 453 -12.82 17.67 0.30
N VAL A 454 -12.11 18.17 1.32
CA VAL A 454 -10.70 17.83 1.60
C VAL A 454 -10.54 16.32 1.74
N ILE A 455 -11.38 15.69 2.57
CA ILE A 455 -11.29 14.25 2.85
C ILE A 455 -11.60 13.44 1.58
N ALA A 456 -12.64 13.84 0.84
CA ALA A 456 -13.04 13.15 -0.39
C ALA A 456 -11.97 13.24 -1.51
N ALA A 457 -11.26 14.38 -1.59
CA ALA A 457 -10.26 14.63 -2.63
C ALA A 457 -8.82 14.31 -2.19
N GLU A 458 -8.59 13.82 -0.97
CA GLU A 458 -7.27 13.69 -0.35
C GLU A 458 -6.28 12.99 -1.29
N THR A 459 -6.59 11.77 -1.74
CA THR A 459 -5.70 10.99 -2.62
C THR A 459 -5.33 11.71 -3.91
N ALA A 460 -6.31 12.32 -4.59
CA ALA A 460 -6.09 13.00 -5.86
C ALA A 460 -5.27 14.27 -5.69
N LEU A 461 -5.52 15.02 -4.61
CA LEU A 461 -4.78 16.24 -4.32
C LEU A 461 -3.36 15.94 -3.80
N ASP A 462 -3.17 14.89 -2.99
CA ASP A 462 -1.85 14.42 -2.55
C ASP A 462 -0.95 14.12 -3.76
N ALA A 463 -1.48 13.42 -4.77
CA ALA A 463 -0.74 13.11 -6.00
C ALA A 463 -0.35 14.37 -6.80
N ARG A 464 -1.30 15.32 -6.97
CA ARG A 464 -1.03 16.60 -7.66
C ARG A 464 -0.01 17.45 -6.92
N ILE A 465 -0.17 17.59 -5.60
CA ILE A 465 0.75 18.32 -4.73
C ILE A 465 2.13 17.68 -4.78
N HIS A 466 2.21 16.35 -4.68
CA HIS A 466 3.48 15.63 -4.74
C HIS A 466 4.22 15.83 -6.06
N ALA A 467 3.51 15.83 -7.20
CA ALA A 467 4.11 16.11 -8.51
C ALA A 467 4.69 17.54 -8.57
N VAL A 468 3.91 18.55 -8.15
CA VAL A 468 4.36 19.96 -8.14
C VAL A 468 5.54 20.16 -7.19
N LEU A 469 5.51 19.54 -6.00
CA LEU A 469 6.61 19.60 -5.03
C LEU A 469 7.86 18.91 -5.56
N THR A 470 7.73 17.76 -6.22
CA THR A 470 8.87 17.04 -6.80
C THR A 470 9.62 17.93 -7.80
N ASP A 471 8.90 18.48 -8.78
CA ASP A 471 9.49 19.36 -9.78
C ASP A 471 10.03 20.66 -9.16
N GLY A 472 9.28 21.25 -8.23
CA GLY A 472 9.66 22.50 -7.59
C GLY A 472 10.88 22.38 -6.69
N ASN A 473 11.00 21.29 -5.95
CA ASN A 473 12.14 21.01 -5.10
C ASN A 473 13.40 20.76 -5.92
N VAL A 474 13.31 19.95 -6.98
CA VAL A 474 14.42 19.74 -7.92
C VAL A 474 14.87 21.06 -8.51
N LEU A 475 13.93 21.87 -9.00
CA LEU A 475 14.23 23.17 -9.58
C LEU A 475 14.89 24.13 -8.57
N ALA A 476 14.39 24.19 -7.34
CA ALA A 476 14.98 25.00 -6.27
C ALA A 476 16.39 24.52 -5.90
N ASN A 477 16.60 23.21 -5.77
CA ASN A 477 17.88 22.58 -5.49
C ASN A 477 18.92 22.90 -6.58
N THR A 478 18.58 22.66 -7.86
CA THR A 478 19.48 22.96 -8.99
C THR A 478 19.81 24.45 -9.07
N THR A 479 18.82 25.32 -8.86
CA THR A 479 19.02 26.78 -8.84
C THR A 479 19.98 27.18 -7.72
N ALA A 480 19.76 26.67 -6.50
CA ALA A 480 20.65 26.93 -5.38
C ALA A 480 22.07 26.43 -5.64
N ALA A 481 22.22 25.24 -6.22
CA ALA A 481 23.53 24.68 -6.54
C ALA A 481 24.28 25.54 -7.57
N LEU A 482 23.61 26.01 -8.63
CA LEU A 482 24.21 26.91 -9.63
C LEU A 482 24.69 28.24 -9.02
N LEU A 483 23.93 28.78 -8.07
CA LEU A 483 24.25 30.05 -7.41
C LEU A 483 25.43 29.92 -6.44
N PHE A 484 25.40 28.88 -5.61
CA PHE A 484 26.26 28.77 -4.43
C PHE A 484 27.42 27.78 -4.59
N ALA A 485 27.52 27.04 -5.69
CA ALA A 485 28.70 26.24 -5.97
C ALA A 485 29.92 27.15 -6.14
N GLU A 486 30.93 26.97 -5.29
CA GLU A 486 32.23 27.64 -5.42
C GLU A 486 33.01 27.10 -6.62
N ASP A 487 33.95 27.92 -7.10
CA ASP A 487 34.68 27.83 -8.37
C ASP A 487 34.95 26.40 -8.88
N GLY A 488 34.21 26.03 -9.93
CA GLY A 488 34.45 24.82 -10.72
C GLY A 488 33.86 23.53 -10.14
N ARG A 489 33.09 23.59 -9.04
CA ARG A 489 32.41 22.41 -8.49
C ARG A 489 31.00 22.27 -9.06
N PRO A 490 30.58 21.06 -9.49
CA PRO A 490 29.21 20.83 -9.98
C PRO A 490 28.21 20.52 -8.84
N PHE A 491 28.48 20.97 -7.61
CA PHE A 491 27.66 20.66 -6.44
C PHE A 491 27.84 21.65 -5.26
N VAL A 492 26.89 21.62 -4.34
CA VAL A 492 26.92 22.30 -3.03
C VAL A 492 26.70 21.28 -1.91
N LEU A 493 27.31 21.51 -0.75
CA LEU A 493 27.13 20.71 0.46
C LEU A 493 26.21 21.43 1.45
N ARG A 494 25.29 20.69 2.07
CA ARG A 494 24.44 21.20 3.15
C ARG A 494 24.39 20.21 4.31
N PRO A 495 24.49 20.64 5.58
CA PRO A 495 24.23 19.76 6.71
C PRO A 495 22.79 19.24 6.61
N ALA A 496 22.59 17.99 6.99
CA ALA A 496 21.27 17.38 7.07
C ALA A 496 21.02 16.89 8.49
N PRO A 497 19.81 17.08 9.04
CA PRO A 497 19.47 16.54 10.35
C PRO A 497 19.73 15.03 10.41
N THR A 498 20.51 14.57 11.39
CA THR A 498 20.72 13.14 11.63
C THR A 498 19.43 12.46 12.07
N MET A 499 18.66 13.12 12.95
CA MET A 499 17.36 12.66 13.41
C MET A 499 16.27 13.62 12.92
N THR A 500 15.39 13.12 12.07
CA THR A 500 14.28 13.91 11.51
C THR A 500 13.09 13.03 11.17
N ASN A 501 11.89 13.60 11.24
CA ASN A 501 10.67 12.99 10.72
C ASN A 501 10.48 13.27 9.21
N ASP A 502 11.30 14.16 8.62
CA ASP A 502 11.29 14.49 7.20
C ASP A 502 12.20 13.51 6.44
N ARG A 503 11.64 12.77 5.48
CA ARG A 503 12.42 11.87 4.62
C ARG A 503 13.23 12.68 3.61
N ILE A 504 14.54 12.45 3.57
CA ILE A 504 15.42 13.03 2.55
C ILE A 504 15.45 12.05 1.37
N LEU A 505 14.51 12.25 0.43
CA LEU A 505 14.38 11.48 -0.80
C LEU A 505 15.18 12.17 -1.94
N PRO A 506 15.38 11.50 -3.08
CA PRO A 506 16.17 12.07 -4.18
C PRO A 506 15.66 13.43 -4.67
N THR A 507 14.35 13.71 -4.56
CA THR A 507 13.73 14.97 -4.97
C THR A 507 13.30 15.86 -3.78
N SER A 508 13.76 15.55 -2.56
CA SER A 508 13.47 16.40 -1.39
C SER A 508 14.15 17.76 -1.50
N LEU A 509 13.47 18.80 -1.01
CA LEU A 509 14.08 20.13 -0.88
C LEU A 509 15.24 20.08 0.12
N ALA A 510 16.43 20.47 -0.30
CA ALA A 510 17.65 20.41 0.52
C ALA A 510 18.28 21.81 0.73
N THR A 511 17.56 22.89 0.41
CA THR A 511 18.09 24.27 0.39
C THR A 511 18.15 24.95 1.77
N HIS A 512 18.14 24.22 2.88
CA HIS A 512 18.13 24.80 4.21
C HIS A 512 19.43 25.54 4.55
N GLY A 513 19.34 26.85 4.79
CA GLY A 513 20.40 27.68 5.37
C GLY A 513 21.43 28.22 4.36
N THR A 514 21.85 29.47 4.58
CA THR A 514 22.92 30.14 3.81
C THR A 514 24.27 30.10 4.51
N ALA A 515 24.33 29.59 5.74
CA ALA A 515 25.57 29.47 6.50
C ALA A 515 26.55 28.49 5.82
N PRO A 516 27.88 28.68 6.01
CA PRO A 516 28.86 27.69 5.62
C PRO A 516 28.49 26.34 6.24
N PRO A 517 28.52 25.24 5.47
CA PRO A 517 28.20 23.94 6.02
C PRO A 517 29.31 23.55 7.01
N GLU A 518 28.96 23.25 8.26
CA GLU A 518 29.82 22.60 9.24
C GLU A 518 29.05 21.46 9.92
N LEU A 519 29.77 20.41 10.31
CA LEU A 519 29.21 19.27 11.04
C LEU A 519 29.74 19.28 12.47
N THR A 520 28.84 19.20 13.44
CA THR A 520 29.19 19.22 14.86
C THR A 520 28.56 18.04 15.57
N LEU A 521 29.39 17.37 16.39
CA LEU A 521 29.07 16.20 17.19
C LEU A 521 29.47 16.45 18.65
N ALA A 522 28.80 15.77 19.59
CA ALA A 522 29.26 15.67 20.96
C ALA A 522 29.05 14.22 21.44
N ALA A 523 30.08 13.62 22.04
CA ALA A 523 30.07 12.22 22.41
C ALA A 523 31.00 11.95 23.61
N CYS A 524 30.85 10.80 24.23
CA CYS A 524 31.72 10.27 25.27
C CYS A 524 32.80 9.35 24.67
N PRO A 525 33.90 9.05 25.38
CA PRO A 525 34.80 7.97 24.99
C PRO A 525 34.04 6.64 24.81
N ALA A 526 34.43 5.86 23.80
CA ALA A 526 33.78 4.61 23.36
C ALA A 526 32.37 4.76 22.75
N GLU A 527 31.83 5.96 22.62
CA GLU A 527 30.53 6.20 21.99
C GLU A 527 30.64 6.27 20.46
N TYR A 528 29.56 5.89 19.78
CA TYR A 528 29.36 6.13 18.36
C TYR A 528 28.37 7.26 18.21
N GLU A 529 28.75 8.32 17.49
CA GLU A 529 27.84 9.44 17.24
C GLU A 529 27.81 9.80 15.75
N SER A 530 26.65 10.23 15.27
CA SER A 530 26.39 10.42 13.85
C SER A 530 25.96 11.84 13.46
N VAL A 531 26.47 12.28 12.32
CA VAL A 531 26.03 13.47 11.59
C VAL A 531 25.75 13.09 10.15
N SER A 532 24.99 13.92 9.44
CA SER A 532 24.76 13.71 8.02
C SER A 532 24.85 15.00 7.23
N PHE A 533 25.10 14.88 5.94
CA PHE A 533 25.06 16.00 5.01
C PHE A 533 24.49 15.54 3.67
N VAL A 534 24.03 16.50 2.88
CA VAL A 534 23.47 16.28 1.55
C VAL A 534 24.34 16.96 0.51
N VAL A 535 24.55 16.26 -0.60
CA VAL A 535 25.17 16.80 -1.81
C VAL A 535 24.06 17.19 -2.78
N ILE A 536 24.05 18.46 -3.17
CA ILE A 536 23.08 19.04 -4.09
C ILE A 536 23.78 19.34 -5.41
N PRO A 537 23.45 18.64 -6.51
CA PRO A 537 24.10 18.84 -7.79
C PRO A 537 23.62 20.11 -8.51
N SER A 538 24.53 20.79 -9.21
CA SER A 538 24.20 21.81 -10.22
C SER A 538 24.13 21.21 -11.64
N GLY A 539 24.43 19.92 -11.77
CA GLY A 539 24.51 19.11 -12.98
C GLY A 539 24.92 17.68 -12.60
N ASN A 540 25.08 16.77 -13.56
CA ASN A 540 25.52 15.41 -13.24
C ASN A 540 26.89 15.44 -12.55
N VAL A 541 27.00 14.77 -11.41
CA VAL A 541 28.24 14.63 -10.66
C VAL A 541 28.73 13.20 -10.81
N GLU A 542 29.90 13.02 -11.40
CA GLU A 542 30.48 11.71 -11.64
C GLU A 542 31.66 11.43 -10.69
N ASN A 543 31.73 10.19 -10.18
CA ASN A 543 32.82 9.71 -9.34
C ASN A 543 33.07 10.61 -8.11
N LEU A 544 32.01 11.02 -7.40
CA LEU A 544 32.14 11.78 -6.17
C LEU A 544 32.76 10.89 -5.08
N THR A 545 33.83 11.38 -4.46
CA THR A 545 34.50 10.73 -3.34
C THR A 545 34.36 11.57 -2.08
N VAL A 546 34.27 10.90 -0.93
CA VAL A 546 34.22 11.53 0.40
C VAL A 546 35.27 10.86 1.28
N LYS A 547 36.13 11.65 1.94
CA LYS A 547 37.19 11.15 2.82
C LYS A 547 37.29 12.01 4.07
N SER A 548 37.48 11.40 5.24
CA SER A 548 37.75 12.13 6.48
C SER A 548 39.25 12.39 6.66
N SER A 549 39.60 13.52 7.25
CA SER A 549 40.89 13.69 7.94
C SER A 549 40.85 13.00 9.32
N ALA A 550 42.01 12.90 9.97
CA ALA A 550 42.03 12.70 11.42
C ALA A 550 41.36 13.90 12.13
N LEU A 551 40.77 13.67 13.29
CA LEU A 551 40.29 14.72 14.17
C LEU A 551 41.39 15.04 15.19
N VAL A 552 41.76 16.31 15.33
CA VAL A 552 42.90 16.73 16.13
C VAL A 552 42.44 17.71 17.21
N SER A 553 42.85 17.47 18.45
CA SER A 553 42.72 18.42 19.57
C SER A 553 44.12 18.83 20.07
N ALA A 554 44.18 19.66 21.11
CA ALA A 554 45.46 20.00 21.75
C ALA A 554 46.10 18.79 22.47
N ASP A 555 45.26 17.87 22.94
CA ASP A 555 45.64 16.81 23.89
C ASP A 555 45.54 15.40 23.26
N GLY A 556 45.13 15.27 21.99
CA GLY A 556 45.03 13.98 21.32
C GLY A 556 44.69 14.03 19.84
N VAL A 557 44.72 12.86 19.20
CA VAL A 557 44.35 12.64 17.80
C VAL A 557 43.42 11.43 17.73
N ILE A 558 42.30 11.59 17.04
CA ILE A 558 41.41 10.48 16.64
C ILE A 558 41.69 10.21 15.16
N ASP A 559 42.13 9.00 14.85
CA ASP A 559 42.53 8.61 13.49
C ASP A 559 41.34 8.67 12.51
N ALA A 560 41.62 8.94 11.23
CA ALA A 560 40.58 8.99 10.20
C ALA A 560 39.81 7.66 10.06
N SER A 561 40.42 6.53 10.41
CA SER A 561 39.75 5.21 10.43
C SER A 561 38.66 5.08 11.49
N ALA A 562 38.60 5.99 12.47
CA ALA A 562 37.51 6.08 13.43
C ALA A 562 36.25 6.77 12.85
N VAL A 563 36.33 7.31 11.63
CA VAL A 563 35.22 7.97 10.94
C VAL A 563 34.73 7.08 9.80
N ASP A 564 33.55 6.49 9.97
CA ASP A 564 32.85 5.71 8.95
C ASP A 564 31.93 6.63 8.13
N ILE A 565 31.93 6.46 6.81
CA ILE A 565 31.15 7.28 5.88
C ILE A 565 30.38 6.36 4.94
N LYS A 566 29.06 6.54 4.90
CA LYS A 566 28.14 5.72 4.12
C LYS A 566 27.24 6.58 3.25
N LEU A 567 26.85 6.05 2.10
CA LEU A 567 25.75 6.62 1.32
C LEU A 567 24.42 6.20 1.95
N VAL A 568 23.50 7.14 2.15
CA VAL A 568 22.12 6.84 2.52
C VAL A 568 21.35 6.53 1.25
N LYS A 569 21.17 5.23 0.97
CA LYS A 569 20.49 4.73 -0.22
C LYS A 569 18.97 4.75 0.00
N CYS A 570 18.30 5.48 -0.90
CA CYS A 570 16.85 5.43 -1.02
C CYS A 570 16.44 4.19 -1.82
N TRP A 571 15.48 3.41 -1.31
CA TRP A 571 14.99 2.19 -1.94
C TRP A 571 13.50 1.98 -1.66
N TYR A 572 12.81 1.23 -2.50
CA TYR A 572 11.40 0.92 -2.25
C TYR A 572 11.28 -0.18 -1.22
N GLN A 573 10.78 0.13 -0.04
CA GLN A 573 10.35 -0.92 0.87
C GLN A 573 9.15 -1.63 0.24
N GLY A 574 9.23 -2.96 0.13
CA GLY A 574 8.10 -3.78 -0.26
C GLY A 574 6.95 -3.52 0.72
N GLY A 575 5.82 -3.05 0.21
CA GLY A 575 4.60 -2.83 0.98
C GLY A 575 3.95 -4.14 1.39
N GLY A 576 4.68 -4.98 2.13
CA GLY A 576 4.08 -6.02 2.93
C GLY A 576 3.62 -5.35 4.21
N GLY A 577 2.30 -5.16 4.36
CA GLY A 577 1.76 -4.72 5.62
C GLY A 577 2.29 -5.64 6.74
N TRP A 578 3.17 -5.09 7.57
CA TRP A 578 3.42 -5.66 8.89
C TRP A 578 3.05 -4.61 9.94
N THR A 579 2.09 -5.02 10.75
CA THR A 579 1.67 -4.45 12.04
C THR A 579 1.99 -5.53 13.07
N PRO A 580 2.24 -5.28 14.37
CA PRO A 580 2.09 -4.06 15.20
C PRO A 580 3.44 -3.46 15.64
N GLY A 581 3.47 -2.16 15.96
CA GLY A 581 4.44 -1.65 16.93
C GLY A 581 5.44 -0.58 16.47
N GLY A 582 5.38 -0.09 15.22
CA GLY A 582 6.12 1.14 14.88
C GLY A 582 6.38 1.33 13.40
N VAL A 583 5.61 2.25 12.79
CA VAL A 583 5.95 3.05 11.59
C VAL A 583 6.30 2.20 10.33
N GLN A 584 5.43 1.94 9.35
CA GLN A 584 4.72 2.89 8.48
C GLN A 584 3.43 2.30 7.89
N THR A 585 2.37 3.10 7.85
CA THR A 585 1.13 2.85 7.07
C THR A 585 1.29 3.32 5.62
N VAL A 586 2.27 2.80 4.88
CA VAL A 586 2.27 3.01 3.43
C VAL A 586 1.65 1.79 2.75
N LYS A 587 0.44 1.97 2.25
CA LYS A 587 -0.23 0.97 1.41
C LYS A 587 0.52 0.94 0.07
N GLY A 588 1.22 -0.16 -0.21
CA GLY A 588 2.05 -0.29 -1.40
C GLY A 588 3.52 0.09 -1.18
N LYS A 589 4.28 0.19 -2.27
CA LYS A 589 5.72 0.44 -2.22
C LYS A 589 6.00 1.86 -1.75
N ALA A 590 6.99 2.01 -0.88
CA ALA A 590 7.35 3.30 -0.29
C ALA A 590 8.85 3.54 -0.45
N LEU A 591 9.24 4.68 -1.04
CA LEU A 591 10.64 5.03 -1.19
C LEU A 591 11.23 5.54 0.14
N MET A 592 12.17 4.80 0.74
CA MET A 592 12.73 5.04 2.07
C MET A 592 14.24 5.27 2.08
N PRO A 593 14.77 6.27 2.82
CA PRO A 593 16.20 6.54 2.95
C PRO A 593 16.83 5.78 4.15
N GLU A 594 16.87 4.45 4.08
CA GLU A 594 17.18 3.62 5.27
C GLU A 594 18.48 2.80 5.15
N LEU A 595 18.97 2.54 3.94
CA LEU A 595 20.12 1.67 3.74
C LEU A 595 21.42 2.47 3.77
N LEU A 596 22.34 2.12 4.67
CA LEU A 596 23.70 2.65 4.69
C LEU A 596 24.62 1.74 3.88
N VAL A 597 25.02 2.18 2.69
CA VAL A 597 25.83 1.38 1.76
C VAL A 597 27.17 2.04 1.44
N ASN A 598 28.16 1.22 1.14
CA ASN A 598 29.45 1.62 0.59
C ASN A 598 29.44 1.62 -0.94
N ASP A 599 28.65 0.76 -1.58
CA ASP A 599 28.51 0.69 -3.03
C ASP A 599 27.09 1.08 -3.46
N ASP A 600 26.95 2.23 -4.14
CA ASP A 600 25.65 2.69 -4.67
C ASP A 600 25.07 1.69 -5.70
N ASP A 601 25.92 0.93 -6.39
CA ASP A 601 25.54 -0.08 -7.37
C ASP A 601 25.17 -1.42 -6.72
N LEU A 602 25.34 -1.58 -5.40
CA LEU A 602 24.85 -2.78 -4.70
C LEU A 602 23.34 -2.97 -4.91
N LEU A 603 22.59 -1.87 -4.91
CA LEU A 603 21.15 -1.85 -5.09
C LEU A 603 20.79 -0.80 -6.14
N ARG A 604 20.30 -1.21 -7.30
CA ARG A 604 19.76 -0.29 -8.31
C ARG A 604 18.28 -0.08 -8.07
N VAL A 605 17.84 1.17 -8.10
CA VAL A 605 16.44 1.53 -7.81
C VAL A 605 15.86 2.22 -9.03
N ASP A 606 14.88 1.57 -9.64
CA ASP A 606 14.06 2.14 -10.71
C ASP A 606 12.92 2.92 -10.06
N LEU A 607 13.02 4.25 -10.12
CA LEU A 607 12.03 5.15 -9.51
C LEU A 607 10.68 5.12 -10.25
N GLU A 608 10.68 4.82 -11.55
CA GLU A 608 9.48 4.81 -12.40
C GLU A 608 8.71 3.50 -12.21
N LYS A 609 9.40 2.35 -12.31
CA LYS A 609 8.81 1.02 -12.08
C LYS A 609 8.64 0.68 -10.60
N GLN A 610 9.16 1.53 -9.73
CA GLN A 610 9.25 1.30 -8.30
C GLN A 610 9.90 -0.06 -7.99
N GLN A 611 11.06 -0.32 -8.58
CA GLN A 611 11.73 -1.63 -8.52
C GLN A 611 13.10 -1.49 -7.86
N ASN A 612 13.49 -2.48 -7.05
CA ASN A 612 14.82 -2.61 -6.51
C ASN A 612 15.48 -3.85 -7.09
N LEU A 613 16.66 -3.66 -7.69
CA LEU A 613 17.48 -4.70 -8.26
C LEU A 613 18.74 -4.84 -7.40
N LEU A 614 18.81 -5.91 -6.61
CA LEU A 614 19.93 -6.18 -5.71
C LEU A 614 21.01 -6.98 -6.44
N ARG A 615 22.26 -6.57 -6.28
CA ARG A 615 23.40 -7.30 -6.81
C ARG A 615 23.69 -8.52 -5.95
N VAL A 616 23.67 -9.69 -6.57
CA VAL A 616 23.92 -10.99 -5.94
C VAL A 616 25.05 -11.72 -6.65
N THR A 617 25.80 -12.54 -5.91
CA THR A 617 26.84 -13.42 -6.44
C THR A 617 26.45 -14.87 -6.21
N ASP A 618 26.52 -15.70 -7.25
CA ASP A 618 26.43 -17.15 -7.10
C ASP A 618 27.75 -17.67 -6.47
N PRO A 619 27.71 -18.33 -5.29
CA PRO A 619 28.92 -18.79 -4.62
C PRO A 619 29.62 -19.96 -5.36
N GLN A 620 28.88 -20.70 -6.18
CA GLN A 620 29.38 -21.87 -6.90
C GLN A 620 30.06 -21.46 -8.20
N THR A 621 29.45 -20.54 -8.95
CA THR A 621 29.95 -20.10 -10.26
C THR A 621 30.78 -18.82 -10.19
N GLY A 622 30.59 -18.01 -9.15
CA GLY A 622 31.16 -16.66 -9.04
C GLY A 622 30.45 -15.62 -9.92
N GLU A 623 29.35 -15.99 -10.58
CA GLU A 623 28.59 -15.10 -11.46
C GLU A 623 27.92 -13.99 -10.65
N MET A 624 28.07 -12.75 -11.14
CA MET A 624 27.42 -11.57 -10.58
C MET A 624 26.22 -11.20 -11.44
N ARG A 625 25.04 -11.05 -10.82
CA ARG A 625 23.82 -10.58 -11.50
C ARG A 625 22.96 -9.70 -10.59
N TYR A 626 21.93 -9.10 -11.17
CA TYR A 626 20.96 -8.28 -10.46
C TYR A 626 19.63 -9.01 -10.38
N GLU A 627 19.06 -9.07 -9.19
CA GLU A 627 17.80 -9.74 -8.93
C GLU A 627 16.76 -8.76 -8.38
N ASP A 628 15.53 -8.87 -8.85
CA ASP A 628 14.42 -8.07 -8.33
C ASP A 628 14.04 -8.55 -6.92
N VAL A 629 14.26 -7.67 -5.93
CA VAL A 629 13.92 -7.90 -4.52
C VAL A 629 12.65 -7.16 -4.11
N THR A 630 11.87 -6.66 -5.07
CA THR A 630 10.61 -5.95 -4.83
C THR A 630 9.40 -6.87 -4.86
N VAL A 631 9.49 -7.96 -5.61
CA VAL A 631 8.43 -8.97 -5.72
C VAL A 631 8.50 -9.93 -4.54
N LYS A 632 7.35 -10.43 -4.12
CA LYS A 632 7.23 -11.33 -2.96
C LYS A 632 7.92 -12.67 -3.21
N GLU A 633 7.83 -13.18 -4.43
CA GLU A 633 8.41 -14.45 -4.84
C GLU A 633 9.27 -14.18 -6.07
N ASN A 634 10.57 -14.41 -5.95
CA ASN A 634 11.51 -14.42 -7.06
C ASN A 634 12.31 -15.72 -6.97
N GLU A 635 12.02 -16.67 -7.86
CA GLU A 635 12.65 -18.00 -7.88
C GLU A 635 14.17 -17.93 -8.08
N ASN A 636 14.68 -16.84 -8.66
CA ASN A 636 16.11 -16.64 -8.86
C ASN A 636 16.84 -16.17 -7.59
N LEU A 637 16.12 -15.69 -6.56
CA LEU A 637 16.65 -15.30 -5.26
C LEU A 637 16.72 -16.50 -4.31
N THR A 638 17.75 -17.33 -4.46
CA THR A 638 17.99 -18.46 -3.55
C THR A 638 18.81 -18.03 -2.34
N SER A 639 18.67 -18.76 -1.24
CA SER A 639 19.42 -18.49 0.00
C SER A 639 20.92 -18.70 -0.07
N GLU A 640 21.40 -19.35 -1.13
CA GLU A 640 22.84 -19.62 -1.30
C GLU A 640 23.57 -18.39 -1.86
N LEU A 641 22.84 -17.43 -2.43
CA LEU A 641 23.42 -16.25 -3.05
C LEU A 641 24.12 -15.36 -2.02
N ILE A 642 25.28 -14.86 -2.41
CA ILE A 642 26.09 -13.96 -1.60
C ILE A 642 25.69 -12.52 -1.93
N ILE A 643 25.32 -11.77 -0.89
CA ILE A 643 25.15 -10.31 -0.95
C ILE A 643 26.35 -9.69 -0.23
N ARG A 644 27.15 -8.92 -0.95
CA ARG A 644 28.34 -8.24 -0.40
C ARG A 644 28.41 -6.80 -0.85
N ASP A 645 28.35 -5.92 0.13
CA ASP A 645 28.69 -4.51 -0.04
C ASP A 645 30.22 -4.33 -0.15
N ALA A 646 30.66 -3.19 -0.68
CA ALA A 646 32.07 -2.83 -0.69
C ALA A 646 32.60 -2.63 0.74
N PRO A 647 33.90 -2.86 1.00
CA PRO A 647 34.48 -2.69 2.34
C PRO A 647 34.58 -1.21 2.77
N THR A 648 34.62 -0.29 1.81
CA THR A 648 34.69 1.16 2.01
C THR A 648 33.88 1.86 0.93
N LEU A 649 33.39 3.07 1.22
CA LEU A 649 32.62 3.87 0.28
C LEU A 649 33.32 4.02 -1.07
N LEU A 650 32.66 3.55 -2.14
CA LEU A 650 33.08 3.71 -3.52
C LEU A 650 32.66 5.08 -4.06
N PRO A 651 33.24 5.56 -5.18
CA PRO A 651 32.80 6.78 -5.81
C PRO A 651 31.31 6.73 -6.18
N VAL A 652 30.57 7.79 -5.86
CA VAL A 652 29.12 7.88 -6.08
C VAL A 652 28.82 8.79 -7.27
N ASN A 653 27.90 8.37 -8.14
CA ASN A 653 27.35 9.21 -9.21
C ASN A 653 26.04 9.84 -8.74
N ILE A 654 25.87 11.13 -9.00
CA ILE A 654 24.69 11.89 -8.57
C ILE A 654 24.05 12.54 -9.82
N PRO A 655 22.87 12.07 -10.26
CA PRO A 655 22.10 12.71 -11.32
C PRO A 655 21.76 14.16 -10.99
N ALA A 656 21.70 15.03 -12.00
CA ALA A 656 21.46 16.48 -11.84
C ALA A 656 20.16 16.84 -11.12
N ASP A 657 19.18 15.93 -11.11
CA ASP A 657 17.85 16.07 -10.53
C ASP A 657 17.72 15.36 -9.16
N GLN A 658 18.81 14.81 -8.62
CA GLN A 658 18.77 14.05 -7.37
C GLN A 658 19.73 14.60 -6.32
N VAL A 659 19.24 14.74 -5.10
CA VAL A 659 20.10 14.94 -3.92
C VAL A 659 20.53 13.59 -3.35
N ARG A 660 21.71 13.54 -2.74
CA ARG A 660 22.21 12.35 -2.03
C ARG A 660 22.67 12.72 -0.62
N GLN A 661 22.18 11.98 0.36
CA GLN A 661 22.59 12.11 1.75
C GLN A 661 23.75 11.14 2.05
N PHE A 662 24.73 11.62 2.80
CA PHE A 662 25.84 10.85 3.32
C PHE A 662 25.76 10.83 4.84
N TRP A 663 25.86 9.64 5.42
CA TRP A 663 25.88 9.40 6.85
C TRP A 663 27.32 9.28 7.32
N VAL A 664 27.66 9.96 8.40
CA VAL A 664 29.01 10.01 8.95
C VAL A 664 28.93 9.62 10.41
N THR A 665 29.60 8.53 10.78
CA THR A 665 29.63 8.01 12.15
C THR A 665 31.05 8.08 12.68
N VAL A 666 31.23 8.74 13.83
CA VAL A 666 32.52 8.77 14.53
C VAL A 666 32.45 7.79 15.70
N HIS A 667 33.33 6.79 15.69
CA HIS A 667 33.56 5.92 16.84
C HIS A 667 34.67 6.53 17.69
N VAL A 668 34.31 7.16 18.81
CA VAL A 668 35.28 7.81 19.69
C VAL A 668 36.10 6.74 20.40
N PRO A 669 37.45 6.73 20.28
CA PRO A 669 38.28 5.76 21.01
C PRO A 669 38.03 5.82 22.51
N ALA A 670 38.06 4.66 23.18
CA ALA A 670 37.83 4.57 24.63
C ALA A 670 38.86 5.37 25.45
N ASP A 671 40.06 5.60 24.90
CA ASP A 671 41.14 6.37 25.50
C ASP A 671 41.25 7.80 24.98
N ALA A 672 40.25 8.28 24.23
CA ALA A 672 40.23 9.66 23.74
C ALA A 672 40.19 10.66 24.90
N ALA A 673 41.11 11.63 24.88
CA ALA A 673 41.13 12.70 25.86
C ALA A 673 39.89 13.61 25.69
N PRO A 674 39.29 14.10 26.79
CA PRO A 674 38.21 15.08 26.68
C PRO A 674 38.68 16.37 26.00
N GLY A 675 37.82 16.98 25.20
CA GLY A 675 38.12 18.26 24.54
C GLY A 675 37.49 18.42 23.17
N HIS A 676 37.85 19.52 22.49
CA HIS A 676 37.34 19.84 21.17
C HIS A 676 38.32 19.38 20.08
N TYR A 677 37.90 18.41 19.30
CA TYR A 677 38.61 17.90 18.15
C TYR A 677 38.11 18.57 16.87
N LYS A 678 39.04 18.84 15.95
CA LYS A 678 38.75 19.45 14.64
C LYS A 678 39.33 18.58 13.53
N GLY A 679 38.51 18.34 12.52
CA GLY A 679 38.92 17.75 11.25
C GLY A 679 38.02 18.24 10.14
N SER A 680 37.99 17.48 9.04
CA SER A 680 37.19 17.84 7.87
C SER A 680 36.91 16.62 7.00
N LEU A 681 35.78 16.67 6.29
CA LEU A 681 35.49 15.80 5.17
C LEU A 681 35.90 16.48 3.87
N THR A 682 36.72 15.80 3.09
CA THR A 682 37.08 16.20 1.72
C THR A 682 36.10 15.55 0.77
N VAL A 683 35.28 16.36 0.10
CA VAL A 683 34.31 15.93 -0.91
C VAL A 683 34.76 16.39 -2.29
N GLN A 684 34.95 15.46 -3.22
CA GLN A 684 35.55 15.78 -4.52
C GLN A 684 35.04 14.87 -5.64
N CYS A 685 34.68 15.44 -6.79
CA CYS A 685 34.44 14.69 -8.02
C CYS A 685 35.59 14.88 -9.03
N ALA A 686 35.69 14.00 -10.01
CA ALA A 686 36.78 14.03 -10.99
C ALA A 686 36.87 15.39 -11.71
N GLY A 687 38.06 15.99 -11.75
CA GLY A 687 38.29 17.28 -12.43
C GLY A 687 37.80 18.53 -11.68
N SER A 688 37.22 18.39 -10.48
CA SER A 688 36.78 19.52 -9.65
C SER A 688 37.75 19.86 -8.52
N ALA A 689 37.66 21.09 -8.01
CA ALA A 689 38.27 21.46 -6.74
C ALA A 689 37.59 20.71 -5.58
N ALA A 690 38.37 20.26 -4.60
CA ALA A 690 37.81 19.62 -3.41
C ALA A 690 37.02 20.63 -2.56
N ALA A 691 35.84 20.22 -2.10
CA ALA A 691 35.11 20.92 -1.05
C ALA A 691 35.55 20.38 0.32
N MET A 692 35.84 21.29 1.24
CA MET A 692 36.21 20.95 2.62
C MET A 692 35.03 21.26 3.52
N LEU A 693 34.46 20.22 4.13
CA LEU A 693 33.37 20.32 5.09
C LEU A 693 33.94 20.14 6.51
N PRO A 694 34.02 21.20 7.34
CA PRO A 694 34.51 21.10 8.71
C PRO A 694 33.73 20.07 9.53
N LEU A 695 34.46 19.29 10.33
CA LEU A 695 33.93 18.30 11.27
C LEU A 695 34.46 18.60 12.67
N HIS A 696 33.56 18.93 13.58
CA HIS A 696 33.84 19.27 14.97
C HIS A 696 33.28 18.20 15.90
N LEU A 697 34.09 17.74 16.84
CA LEU A 697 33.68 16.77 17.86
C LEU A 697 34.06 17.30 19.24
N GLU A 698 33.08 17.39 20.13
CA GLU A 698 33.30 17.57 21.56
C GLU A 698 33.31 16.21 22.26
N VAL A 699 34.45 15.84 22.86
CA VAL A 699 34.59 14.63 23.69
C VAL A 699 34.39 15.00 25.15
N TYR A 700 33.36 14.45 25.79
CA TYR A 700 33.03 14.74 27.18
C TYR A 700 33.94 14.03 28.19
N PRO A 701 34.11 14.58 29.41
CA PRO A 701 35.00 14.03 30.44
C PRO A 701 34.35 12.91 31.28
N PHE A 702 33.47 12.12 30.69
CA PHE A 702 32.84 10.97 31.35
C PHE A 702 32.54 9.87 30.34
N GLU A 703 32.53 8.62 30.81
CA GLU A 703 32.18 7.45 30.01
C GLU A 703 30.68 7.11 30.20
N LEU A 704 30.04 6.63 29.16
CA LEU A 704 28.69 6.08 29.26
C LEU A 704 28.73 4.71 29.90
N THR A 705 27.78 4.42 30.79
CA THR A 705 27.53 3.04 31.21
C THR A 705 27.12 2.20 30.01
N PRO A 706 27.52 0.92 29.94
CA PRO A 706 27.04 0.02 28.90
C PRO A 706 25.51 0.08 28.80
N SER A 707 24.99 0.06 27.57
CA SER A 707 23.55 0.05 27.36
C SER A 707 22.92 -1.13 28.10
N MET A 708 21.93 -0.86 28.95
CA MET A 708 21.13 -1.92 29.58
C MET A 708 20.10 -2.52 28.61
N VAL A 709 19.97 -1.95 27.41
CA VAL A 709 19.07 -2.39 26.35
C VAL A 709 19.90 -2.81 25.15
N GLU A 710 19.84 -4.09 24.81
CA GLU A 710 20.37 -4.60 23.55
C GLU A 710 19.30 -4.41 22.48
N GLN A 711 19.46 -3.40 21.64
CA GLN A 711 18.60 -3.20 20.47
C GLN A 711 19.10 -4.11 19.35
N SER A 712 18.26 -5.04 18.92
CA SER A 712 18.57 -5.97 17.83
C SER A 712 17.45 -5.92 16.79
N ILE A 713 17.83 -5.98 15.51
CA ILE A 713 16.91 -6.26 14.43
C ILE A 713 16.95 -7.78 14.22
N PHE A 714 15.85 -8.46 14.53
CA PHE A 714 15.76 -9.91 14.36
C PHE A 714 15.29 -10.24 12.95
N TYR A 715 16.10 -11.02 12.23
CA TYR A 715 15.69 -11.73 11.02
C TYR A 715 15.68 -13.24 11.33
N ARG A 716 14.70 -13.97 10.80
CA ARG A 716 14.71 -15.45 10.91
C ARG A 716 15.82 -16.00 10.02
N GLY A 717 16.95 -16.39 10.61
CA GLY A 717 17.94 -17.26 9.99
C GLY A 717 17.79 -18.69 10.51
N VAL A 718 17.98 -19.70 9.64
CA VAL A 718 18.10 -21.11 10.05
C VAL A 718 19.58 -21.49 10.03
N LEU A 719 20.10 -22.03 11.13
CA LEU A 719 21.48 -22.52 11.20
C LEU A 719 21.58 -23.81 10.37
N SER A 720 22.35 -23.79 9.28
CA SER A 720 22.55 -24.94 8.38
C SER A 720 23.53 -26.00 8.89
N GLY A 721 23.83 -26.03 10.20
CA GLY A 721 24.79 -26.97 10.79
C GLY A 721 26.26 -26.75 10.38
N SER A 722 26.57 -25.67 9.65
CA SER A 722 27.93 -25.20 9.42
C SER A 722 28.30 -24.09 10.42
N GLU A 723 29.59 -23.90 10.73
CA GLU A 723 30.08 -22.82 11.62
C GLU A 723 29.83 -21.40 11.04
N THR A 724 29.22 -21.29 9.87
CA THR A 724 28.92 -20.02 9.19
C THR A 724 27.41 -19.82 9.10
N PRO A 725 26.84 -18.74 9.66
CA PRO A 725 25.42 -18.44 9.52
C PRO A 725 25.07 -18.09 8.06
N VAL A 726 23.97 -18.66 7.56
CA VAL A 726 23.41 -18.39 6.22
C VAL A 726 22.05 -17.74 6.41
N VAL A 727 21.78 -16.65 5.70
CA VAL A 727 20.48 -15.97 5.68
C VAL A 727 19.68 -16.56 4.51
N GLN A 728 18.57 -17.27 4.79
CA GLN A 728 17.61 -17.60 3.73
C GLN A 728 16.57 -16.48 3.62
N ALA A 729 16.32 -16.00 2.40
CA ALA A 729 15.12 -15.23 2.10
C ALA A 729 13.91 -16.17 2.09
N ASN A 730 12.79 -15.74 2.67
CA ASN A 730 11.52 -16.46 2.71
C ASN A 730 10.56 -15.89 1.68
#